data_AF-Q4CNJ8-F1
#
_entry.id   AF-Q4CNJ8-F1
#
_cell.length_a   1.000
_cell.length_b   1.000
_cell.length_c   1.000
_cell.angle_alpha   90.00
_cell.angle_beta   90.00
_cell.angle_gamma   90.00
#
_symmetry.space_group_name_H-M   'P 1'
#
loop_
_entity.id
_entity.type
_entity.pdbx_description
1 polymer ?
#
loop_
_entity_poly.entity_id
_entity_poly.type
_entity_poly.pdbx_seq_one_letter_code
_entity_poly.pdbx_strand_id
1 'polypeptide(L)'
;MRSAVGACPRSRHRVRCMVIAAGRVALLFVLALAAAAAWMPAAHAVVLRLRGGTVDRAITVGRAVDTVLMDGVYITNGVAVVFDVPAMLPGALRIELRDCVCDGGAQIHVRGYSGEPARDRSLEVSVSGLSGGYCSLVFVHNLPAHTNVTVRDSTIVTPGPMRYSQLSGLMDAVASPLVLYATSLLHLQLRVSNTVLRSLQAGGSAVYVGGGVDLLSSAVVFDGVLLEALGGPTASAMRVASSSRLSLRSHSVFSVTNVSVVSSGGGLVLGERLAVSDSVLRFVGVEGSAASSLVRCDGGTIGGGGWLDLHDVWAVGEASSVASLSGVTLDGGAVSIARCAATGSTLVSGLAITSGAVSVQCNRAGGRVLRSSGDYRLAGLPSVSVVPCDGCAAALACFDALTASFSDCVCSCRAGGVGDACLPFDVPVARSGGGGGAQDCVSGVTLTESVTVGGGRATACFDSVVFSGPITVAVDLRLMGAFADALNVTLRHCVLAGGAQLRIGGLSESTARLMPHALVNMTNVTSLEGTIVLNGAMPPNSSVLLANSTLRATVGGSQYVPTTPGHAGYRCGPALVLDGVRLLSTRFVMTRSTLVCGGGSCAAILVERGLDVNLSSVFYMDNCAVNSQTHVMYALALGLRVSGGSVFSIQNSSWSAPSINIYEGACVFEDVAVAGGSVLQIVSSTFRLGFAMLIANTLTVTGGSWLVHRDNEFRTAYVVYVADE
;
A
#
# COMPACT_ATOMS: atom_id res chain seq x y z
N MET A 1 4.43 -73.07 -66.46
CA MET A 1 5.60 -73.34 -67.33
C MET A 1 6.29 -72.01 -67.57
N ARG A 2 7.59 -71.76 -67.38
CA ARG A 2 8.84 -72.52 -67.18
C ARG A 2 9.74 -71.58 -66.34
N SER A 3 10.39 -72.01 -65.28
CA SER A 3 11.66 -72.77 -65.23
C SER A 3 12.79 -72.14 -66.05
N ALA A 4 13.66 -71.48 -65.28
CA ALA A 4 15.09 -71.22 -65.46
C ALA A 4 15.89 -72.14 -66.40
N VAL A 5 16.77 -71.50 -67.18
CA VAL A 5 18.11 -71.89 -67.67
C VAL A 5 18.77 -70.54 -68.04
N GLY A 6 20.03 -70.16 -67.80
CA GLY A 6 21.23 -70.80 -67.26
C GLY A 6 22.45 -69.96 -67.69
N ALA A 7 23.55 -70.10 -66.93
CA ALA A 7 24.96 -69.94 -67.30
C ALA A 7 25.63 -68.54 -67.50
N CYS A 8 26.59 -68.27 -66.58
CA CYS A 8 28.01 -67.81 -66.74
C CYS A 8 28.36 -66.64 -67.68
N PRO A 9 29.27 -65.68 -67.31
CA PRO A 9 30.70 -66.05 -67.15
C PRO A 9 31.63 -65.17 -66.25
N ARG A 10 32.79 -65.78 -65.96
CA ARG A 10 34.18 -65.25 -65.84
C ARG A 10 34.58 -64.23 -64.77
N SER A 11 35.41 -64.79 -63.87
CA SER A 11 36.31 -64.19 -62.89
C SER A 11 37.45 -63.34 -63.49
N ARG A 12 37.69 -62.14 -62.92
CA ARG A 12 39.00 -61.48 -62.85
C ARG A 12 39.18 -60.71 -61.52
N HIS A 13 40.15 -61.19 -60.75
CA HIS A 13 41.17 -60.49 -59.95
C HIS A 13 40.85 -59.28 -59.04
N ARG A 14 40.96 -59.57 -57.73
CA ARG A 14 41.84 -58.91 -56.73
C ARG A 14 42.22 -57.43 -56.96
N VAL A 15 41.34 -56.49 -56.61
CA VAL A 15 41.72 -55.16 -56.06
C VAL A 15 40.78 -54.69 -54.91
N ARG A 16 39.70 -55.39 -54.56
CA ARG A 16 38.72 -54.87 -53.57
C ARG A 16 38.97 -55.18 -52.08
N CYS A 17 40.08 -55.81 -51.69
CA CYS A 17 40.32 -56.13 -50.26
C CYS A 17 40.87 -54.98 -49.41
N MET A 18 41.45 -53.91 -49.98
CA MET A 18 41.97 -52.80 -49.16
C MET A 18 40.89 -51.81 -48.69
N VAL A 19 39.78 -51.65 -49.43
CA VAL A 19 38.73 -50.69 -49.07
C VAL A 19 37.91 -51.15 -47.86
N ILE A 20 37.76 -52.47 -47.66
CA ILE A 20 36.98 -53.01 -46.53
C ILE A 20 37.75 -52.92 -45.21
N ALA A 21 39.09 -52.98 -45.25
CA ALA A 21 39.92 -52.84 -44.04
C ALA A 21 39.91 -51.40 -43.51
N ALA A 22 40.01 -50.40 -44.39
CA ALA A 22 39.95 -48.99 -44.00
C ALA A 22 38.61 -48.60 -43.37
N GLY A 23 37.49 -49.12 -43.89
CA GLY A 23 36.16 -48.88 -43.34
C GLY A 23 35.95 -49.44 -41.93
N ARG A 24 36.56 -50.59 -41.60
CA ARG A 24 36.45 -51.18 -40.27
C ARG A 24 37.27 -50.45 -39.21
N VAL A 25 38.45 -49.93 -39.56
CA VAL A 25 39.28 -49.15 -38.63
C VAL A 25 38.62 -47.80 -38.33
N ALA A 26 38.04 -47.13 -39.33
CA ALA A 26 37.31 -45.88 -39.13
C ALA A 26 36.08 -46.08 -38.22
N LEU A 27 35.31 -47.17 -38.42
CA LEU A 27 34.15 -47.47 -37.57
C LEU A 27 34.54 -47.76 -36.11
N LEU A 28 35.64 -48.50 -35.90
CA LEU A 28 36.16 -48.76 -34.55
C LEU A 28 36.66 -47.47 -33.88
N PHE A 29 37.28 -46.55 -34.63
CA PHE A 29 37.73 -45.27 -34.09
C PHE A 29 36.55 -44.37 -33.68
N VAL A 30 35.47 -44.36 -34.46
CA VAL A 30 34.22 -43.64 -34.13
C VAL A 30 33.53 -44.26 -32.92
N LEU A 31 33.46 -45.59 -32.83
CA LEU A 31 32.92 -46.29 -31.67
C LEU A 31 33.75 -46.07 -30.41
N ALA A 32 35.09 -46.04 -30.53
CA ALA A 32 35.97 -45.73 -29.41
C ALA A 32 35.84 -44.28 -28.95
N LEU A 33 35.66 -43.32 -29.87
CA LEU A 33 35.35 -41.93 -29.54
C LEU A 33 33.98 -41.78 -28.87
N ALA A 34 32.96 -42.52 -29.34
CA ALA A 34 31.64 -42.54 -28.71
C ALA A 34 31.67 -43.19 -27.31
N ALA A 35 32.46 -44.27 -27.14
CA ALA A 35 32.66 -44.92 -25.85
C ALA A 35 33.48 -44.05 -24.89
N ALA A 36 34.50 -43.35 -25.38
CA ALA A 36 35.28 -42.38 -24.60
C ALA A 36 34.43 -41.16 -24.20
N ALA A 37 33.50 -40.72 -25.05
CA ALA A 37 32.51 -39.69 -24.71
C ALA A 37 31.50 -40.18 -23.66
N ALA A 38 31.13 -41.47 -23.68
CA ALA A 38 30.29 -42.08 -22.65
C ALA A 38 31.02 -42.34 -21.32
N TRP A 39 32.36 -42.35 -21.33
CA TRP A 39 33.23 -42.54 -20.16
C TRP A 39 33.85 -41.23 -19.65
N MET A 40 33.30 -40.08 -20.04
CA MET A 40 33.56 -38.83 -19.32
C MET A 40 32.76 -38.87 -18.01
N PRO A 41 33.41 -39.04 -16.85
CA PRO A 41 32.72 -39.09 -15.56
C PRO A 41 32.00 -37.77 -15.33
N ALA A 42 30.75 -37.86 -14.86
CA ALA A 42 29.93 -36.81 -14.27
C ALA A 42 30.47 -35.39 -14.49
N ALA A 43 29.91 -34.68 -15.49
CA ALA A 43 30.13 -33.24 -15.66
C ALA A 43 30.01 -32.59 -14.28
N HIS A 44 31.14 -32.09 -13.76
CA HIS A 44 31.18 -31.49 -12.45
C HIS A 44 30.25 -30.28 -12.50
N ALA A 45 29.27 -30.23 -11.61
CA ALA A 45 28.44 -29.06 -11.36
C ALA A 45 29.31 -27.80 -11.30
N VAL A 46 29.21 -26.91 -12.29
CA VAL A 46 29.96 -25.65 -12.29
C VAL A 46 29.11 -24.61 -11.58
N VAL A 47 29.55 -24.24 -10.39
CA VAL A 47 28.97 -23.13 -9.64
C VAL A 47 29.58 -21.81 -10.15
N LEU A 48 28.76 -20.95 -10.75
CA LEU A 48 29.15 -19.59 -11.07
C LEU A 48 28.99 -18.73 -9.81
N ARG A 49 30.10 -18.20 -9.26
CA ARG A 49 30.07 -17.26 -8.13
C ARG A 49 30.64 -15.91 -8.55
N LEU A 50 29.84 -14.87 -8.39
CA LEU A 50 30.25 -13.47 -8.53
C LEU A 50 30.03 -12.79 -7.18
N ARG A 51 31.10 -12.31 -6.55
CA ARG A 51 31.04 -11.52 -5.32
C ARG A 51 31.62 -10.14 -5.58
N GLY A 52 30.82 -9.11 -5.42
CA GLY A 52 31.19 -7.74 -5.78
C GLY A 52 31.39 -7.58 -7.30
N GLY A 53 32.07 -6.50 -7.67
CA GLY A 53 32.44 -6.20 -9.04
C GLY A 53 31.30 -5.61 -9.88
N THR A 54 31.62 -5.36 -11.15
CA THR A 54 30.72 -4.69 -12.09
C THR A 54 30.51 -5.55 -13.33
N VAL A 55 29.24 -5.72 -13.72
CA VAL A 55 28.82 -6.31 -14.99
C VAL A 55 28.33 -5.18 -15.88
N ASP A 56 29.19 -4.79 -16.82
CA ASP A 56 28.95 -3.70 -17.79
C ASP A 56 28.84 -4.21 -19.24
N ARG A 57 28.84 -5.53 -19.42
CA ARG A 57 28.60 -6.24 -20.69
C ARG A 57 27.50 -7.26 -20.50
N ALA A 58 26.73 -7.50 -21.57
CA ALA A 58 25.69 -8.52 -21.55
C ALA A 58 26.31 -9.91 -21.32
N ILE A 59 25.73 -10.67 -20.40
CA ILE A 59 26.16 -12.04 -20.09
C ILE A 59 24.98 -12.98 -20.22
N THR A 60 25.22 -14.15 -20.78
CA THR A 60 24.26 -15.26 -20.80
C THR A 60 24.87 -16.43 -20.05
N VAL A 61 24.28 -16.76 -18.92
CA VAL A 61 24.66 -17.89 -18.08
C VAL A 61 23.74 -19.06 -18.43
N GLY A 62 24.34 -20.17 -18.82
CA GLY A 62 23.59 -21.36 -19.23
C GLY A 62 24.50 -22.58 -19.22
N ARG A 63 25.24 -22.79 -20.30
CA ARG A 63 26.03 -24.01 -20.53
C ARG A 63 26.93 -24.38 -19.34
N ALA A 64 26.86 -25.65 -18.94
CA ALA A 64 27.66 -26.27 -17.89
C ALA A 64 27.45 -25.71 -16.47
N VAL A 65 26.51 -24.79 -16.25
CA VAL A 65 26.21 -24.21 -14.93
C VAL A 65 24.95 -24.84 -14.37
N ASP A 66 24.96 -25.22 -13.09
CA ASP A 66 23.78 -25.66 -12.34
C ASP A 66 23.40 -24.65 -11.24
N THR A 67 24.40 -24.00 -10.64
CA THR A 67 24.23 -23.03 -9.56
C THR A 67 24.86 -21.68 -9.93
N VAL A 68 24.09 -20.60 -9.75
CA VAL A 68 24.56 -19.21 -9.85
C VAL A 68 24.39 -18.53 -8.51
N LEU A 69 25.46 -17.88 -8.03
CA LEU A 69 25.44 -17.01 -6.86
C LEU A 69 26.04 -15.65 -7.24
N MET A 70 25.24 -14.61 -7.19
CA MET A 70 25.67 -13.23 -7.32
C MET A 70 25.41 -12.50 -6.01
N ASP A 71 26.45 -11.88 -5.45
CA ASP A 71 26.40 -11.24 -4.14
C ASP A 71 27.11 -9.89 -4.22
N GLY A 72 26.40 -8.78 -4.02
CA GLY A 72 26.96 -7.43 -4.10
C GLY A 72 27.40 -6.99 -5.51
N VAL A 73 26.88 -7.62 -6.57
CA VAL A 73 27.27 -7.32 -7.96
C VAL A 73 26.57 -6.06 -8.47
N TYR A 74 27.30 -5.14 -9.09
CA TYR A 74 26.78 -3.95 -9.74
C TYR A 74 26.56 -4.18 -11.25
N ILE A 75 25.32 -4.16 -11.74
CA ILE A 75 24.95 -4.38 -13.14
C ILE A 75 24.55 -3.03 -13.75
N THR A 76 25.20 -2.61 -14.84
CA THR A 76 25.02 -1.25 -15.38
C THR A 76 25.09 -1.19 -16.91
N ASN A 77 25.14 0.01 -17.49
CA ASN A 77 25.24 0.26 -18.94
C ASN A 77 24.10 -0.35 -19.78
N GLY A 78 22.92 -0.55 -19.19
CA GLY A 78 21.76 -1.06 -19.92
C GLY A 78 21.90 -2.51 -20.39
N VAL A 79 22.80 -3.28 -19.77
CA VAL A 79 23.09 -4.66 -20.18
C VAL A 79 22.07 -5.66 -19.66
N ALA A 80 21.94 -6.77 -20.38
CA ALA A 80 21.12 -7.90 -19.97
C ALA A 80 21.97 -9.01 -19.35
N VAL A 81 21.61 -9.42 -18.13
CA VAL A 81 22.07 -10.66 -17.49
C VAL A 81 21.00 -11.71 -17.72
N VAL A 82 21.29 -12.72 -18.53
CA VAL A 82 20.32 -13.75 -18.92
C VAL A 82 20.71 -15.09 -18.29
N PHE A 83 19.85 -15.62 -17.42
CA PHE A 83 19.92 -16.99 -16.93
C PHE A 83 19.07 -17.88 -17.84
N ASP A 84 19.75 -18.60 -18.73
CA ASP A 84 19.13 -19.44 -19.75
C ASP A 84 18.93 -20.87 -19.23
N VAL A 85 17.80 -21.09 -18.55
CA VAL A 85 17.46 -22.35 -17.87
C VAL A 85 17.54 -23.57 -18.79
N PRO A 86 17.06 -23.53 -20.06
CA PRO A 86 17.24 -24.63 -21.00
C PRO A 86 18.71 -24.99 -21.29
N ALA A 87 19.63 -24.02 -21.25
CA ALA A 87 21.05 -24.24 -21.50
C ALA A 87 21.84 -24.69 -20.26
N MET A 88 21.26 -24.57 -19.06
CA MET A 88 21.85 -25.08 -17.81
C MET A 88 21.93 -26.60 -17.77
N LEU A 89 22.74 -27.13 -16.84
CA LEU A 89 22.85 -28.58 -16.63
C LEU A 89 21.49 -29.18 -16.20
N PRO A 90 21.19 -30.43 -16.58
CA PRO A 90 20.07 -31.16 -15.99
C PRO A 90 20.17 -31.29 -14.46
N GLY A 91 19.03 -31.44 -13.78
CA GLY A 91 18.96 -31.60 -12.32
C GLY A 91 18.41 -30.37 -11.59
N ALA A 92 18.76 -30.26 -10.31
CA ALA A 92 18.32 -29.16 -9.44
C ALA A 92 19.14 -27.91 -9.71
N LEU A 93 18.49 -26.87 -10.23
CA LEU A 93 19.09 -25.60 -10.59
C LEU A 93 18.86 -24.56 -9.49
N ARG A 94 19.86 -23.70 -9.25
CA ARG A 94 19.76 -22.63 -8.26
C ARG A 94 20.32 -21.32 -8.80
N ILE A 95 19.55 -20.23 -8.70
CA ILE A 95 19.97 -18.88 -9.05
C ILE A 95 19.73 -17.99 -7.82
N GLU A 96 20.80 -17.47 -7.23
CA GLU A 96 20.74 -16.64 -6.03
C GLU A 96 21.37 -15.28 -6.30
N LEU A 97 20.58 -14.20 -6.13
CA LEU A 97 21.00 -12.80 -6.21
C LEU A 97 20.84 -12.17 -4.82
N ARG A 98 21.94 -11.69 -4.25
CA ARG A 98 21.98 -11.05 -2.93
C ARG A 98 22.59 -9.67 -3.06
N ASP A 99 21.94 -8.67 -2.48
CA ASP A 99 22.44 -7.30 -2.35
C ASP A 99 23.02 -6.74 -3.66
N CYS A 100 22.47 -7.20 -4.79
CA CYS A 100 22.90 -6.78 -6.11
C CYS A 100 22.31 -5.41 -6.41
N VAL A 101 23.03 -4.64 -7.20
CA VAL A 101 22.61 -3.30 -7.60
C VAL A 101 22.48 -3.26 -9.11
N CYS A 102 21.36 -2.80 -9.63
CA CYS A 102 21.13 -2.70 -11.08
C CYS A 102 20.74 -1.27 -11.49
N ASP A 103 21.42 -0.72 -12.50
CA ASP A 103 21.21 0.66 -12.92
C ASP A 103 21.44 0.86 -14.43
N GLY A 104 21.21 2.07 -14.92
CA GLY A 104 21.46 2.45 -16.32
C GLY A 104 20.58 1.71 -17.34
N GLY A 105 19.43 1.18 -16.92
CA GLY A 105 18.53 0.39 -17.76
C GLY A 105 18.87 -1.11 -17.80
N ALA A 106 19.65 -1.60 -16.83
CA ALA A 106 20.04 -3.01 -16.73
C ALA A 106 18.82 -3.94 -16.56
N GLN A 107 18.93 -5.15 -17.11
CA GLN A 107 17.86 -6.13 -17.10
C GLN A 107 18.37 -7.51 -16.65
N ILE A 108 17.63 -8.15 -15.75
CA ILE A 108 17.93 -9.49 -15.26
C ILE A 108 16.82 -10.42 -15.77
N HIS A 109 17.17 -11.36 -16.62
CA HIS A 109 16.25 -12.27 -17.27
C HIS A 109 16.42 -13.68 -16.73
N VAL A 110 15.34 -14.29 -16.25
CA VAL A 110 15.26 -15.75 -16.04
C VAL A 110 14.44 -16.33 -17.18
N ARG A 111 15.13 -16.99 -18.13
CA ARG A 111 14.54 -17.47 -19.37
C ARG A 111 14.29 -18.98 -19.29
N GLY A 112 13.03 -19.35 -19.41
CA GLY A 112 12.56 -20.73 -19.53
C GLY A 112 12.45 -21.24 -20.96
N TYR A 113 11.69 -22.31 -21.13
CA TYR A 113 11.44 -23.01 -22.38
C TYR A 113 10.28 -22.37 -23.16
N SER A 114 10.49 -22.09 -24.44
CA SER A 114 9.42 -21.60 -25.34
C SER A 114 8.31 -22.63 -25.59
N GLY A 115 8.55 -23.91 -25.29
CA GLY A 115 7.60 -25.02 -25.40
C GLY A 115 7.42 -25.74 -24.05
N GLU A 116 7.09 -27.04 -24.07
CA GLU A 116 6.99 -27.84 -22.85
C GLU A 116 8.36 -27.87 -22.13
N PRO A 117 8.41 -27.55 -20.82
CA PRO A 117 9.64 -27.60 -20.06
C PRO A 117 10.13 -29.04 -19.87
N ALA A 118 11.45 -29.22 -19.79
CA ALA A 118 12.04 -30.53 -19.53
C ALA A 118 11.69 -31.03 -18.11
N ARG A 119 11.41 -32.34 -17.98
CA ARG A 119 10.96 -32.97 -16.72
C ARG A 119 12.09 -33.38 -15.79
N ASP A 120 13.33 -33.30 -16.24
CA ASP A 120 14.55 -33.68 -15.53
C ASP A 120 15.15 -32.54 -14.71
N ARG A 121 14.40 -31.44 -14.49
CA ARG A 121 14.89 -30.24 -13.82
C ARG A 121 13.91 -29.68 -12.79
N SER A 122 14.45 -29.10 -11.74
CA SER A 122 13.77 -28.18 -10.81
C SER A 122 14.58 -26.89 -10.70
N LEU A 123 13.95 -25.78 -10.33
CA LEU A 123 14.62 -24.48 -10.27
C LEU A 123 14.26 -23.73 -8.99
N GLU A 124 15.28 -23.27 -8.27
CA GLU A 124 15.15 -22.33 -7.16
C GLU A 124 15.74 -20.98 -7.58
N VAL A 125 14.94 -19.91 -7.58
CA VAL A 125 15.40 -18.54 -7.80
C VAL A 125 15.19 -17.75 -6.53
N SER A 126 16.24 -17.16 -5.98
CA SER A 126 16.16 -16.28 -4.82
C SER A 126 16.80 -14.94 -5.12
N VAL A 127 16.01 -13.87 -5.01
CA VAL A 127 16.44 -12.48 -5.17
C VAL A 127 16.18 -11.77 -3.85
N SER A 128 17.25 -11.27 -3.23
CA SER A 128 17.17 -10.56 -1.96
C SER A 128 18.04 -9.31 -1.99
N GLY A 129 17.54 -8.18 -1.50
CA GLY A 129 18.32 -6.94 -1.48
C GLY A 129 18.61 -6.35 -2.86
N LEU A 130 17.85 -6.72 -3.91
CA LEU A 130 18.05 -6.14 -5.24
C LEU A 130 17.62 -4.68 -5.23
N SER A 131 18.57 -3.78 -5.45
CA SER A 131 18.31 -2.34 -5.48
C SER A 131 18.66 -1.75 -6.84
N GLY A 132 17.81 -0.88 -7.38
CA GLY A 132 18.10 -0.32 -8.69
C GLY A 132 17.29 0.91 -9.04
N GLY A 133 18.01 1.98 -9.43
CA GLY A 133 17.42 3.25 -9.85
C GLY A 133 16.90 3.23 -11.29
N TYR A 134 17.36 2.29 -12.12
CA TYR A 134 16.89 2.10 -13.49
C TYR A 134 17.07 0.63 -13.91
N CYS A 135 16.16 -0.24 -13.51
CA CYS A 135 16.33 -1.70 -13.58
C CYS A 135 15.04 -2.48 -13.84
N SER A 136 15.14 -3.68 -14.44
CA SER A 136 14.01 -4.60 -14.65
C SER A 136 14.39 -6.05 -14.38
N LEU A 137 13.53 -6.76 -13.64
CA LEU A 137 13.57 -8.21 -13.41
C LEU A 137 12.50 -8.88 -14.26
N VAL A 138 12.90 -9.81 -15.12
CA VAL A 138 12.06 -10.37 -16.18
C VAL A 138 12.06 -11.90 -16.10
N PHE A 139 10.87 -12.49 -15.95
CA PHE A 139 10.65 -13.93 -16.05
C PHE A 139 9.93 -14.22 -17.36
N VAL A 140 10.51 -15.12 -18.17
CA VAL A 140 10.05 -15.32 -19.54
C VAL A 140 9.97 -16.79 -19.88
N HIS A 141 8.89 -17.17 -20.58
CA HIS A 141 8.59 -18.53 -21.03
C HIS A 141 8.39 -19.54 -19.88
N ASN A 142 8.20 -20.81 -20.23
CA ASN A 142 7.84 -21.85 -19.26
C ASN A 142 9.04 -22.25 -18.41
N LEU A 143 8.99 -22.00 -17.11
CA LEU A 143 9.97 -22.49 -16.16
C LEU A 143 9.71 -23.99 -15.86
N PRO A 144 10.72 -24.75 -15.39
CA PRO A 144 10.53 -26.14 -14.98
C PRO A 144 9.40 -26.32 -13.96
N ALA A 145 8.80 -27.51 -13.90
CA ALA A 145 7.87 -27.83 -12.84
C ALA A 145 8.56 -27.75 -11.46
N HIS A 146 7.79 -27.49 -10.40
CA HIS A 146 8.33 -27.34 -9.05
C HIS A 146 9.37 -26.21 -8.91
N THR A 147 9.24 -25.16 -9.73
CA THR A 147 10.07 -23.98 -9.59
C THR A 147 9.61 -23.14 -8.41
N ASN A 148 10.54 -22.67 -7.58
CA ASN A 148 10.27 -21.72 -6.50
C ASN A 148 11.05 -20.43 -6.75
N VAL A 149 10.33 -19.31 -6.88
CA VAL A 149 10.90 -17.99 -7.08
C VAL A 149 10.55 -17.10 -5.89
N THR A 150 11.57 -16.56 -5.24
CA THR A 150 11.43 -15.61 -4.15
C THR A 150 12.11 -14.30 -4.51
N VAL A 151 11.39 -13.19 -4.38
CA VAL A 151 11.92 -11.83 -4.51
C VAL A 151 11.57 -11.08 -3.23
N ARG A 152 12.57 -10.66 -2.46
CA ARG A 152 12.33 -10.01 -1.18
C ARG A 152 13.28 -8.86 -0.89
N ASP A 153 12.85 -7.97 0.00
CA ASP A 153 13.69 -6.88 0.54
C ASP A 153 14.34 -6.03 -0.56
N SER A 154 13.62 -5.81 -1.65
CA SER A 154 14.17 -5.24 -2.89
C SER A 154 13.52 -3.89 -3.23
N THR A 155 14.23 -3.01 -3.92
CA THR A 155 13.71 -1.73 -4.43
C THR A 155 14.11 -1.55 -5.88
N ILE A 156 13.15 -1.70 -6.80
CA ILE A 156 13.41 -1.69 -8.24
C ILE A 156 12.60 -0.57 -8.88
N VAL A 157 13.30 0.34 -9.57
CA VAL A 157 12.72 1.54 -10.17
C VAL A 157 12.97 1.55 -11.67
N THR A 158 11.95 1.88 -12.45
CA THR A 158 12.06 2.20 -13.88
C THR A 158 11.63 3.65 -14.13
N PRO A 159 12.57 4.61 -14.11
CA PRO A 159 12.28 6.03 -14.30
C PRO A 159 12.03 6.39 -15.76
N GLY A 160 12.50 5.56 -16.69
CA GLY A 160 12.40 5.77 -18.13
C GLY A 160 12.09 4.48 -18.92
N PRO A 161 12.05 4.56 -20.27
CA PRO A 161 11.66 3.45 -21.12
C PRO A 161 12.69 2.31 -21.12
N MET A 162 12.22 1.07 -21.05
CA MET A 162 13.05 -0.14 -21.10
C MET A 162 13.09 -0.75 -22.50
N ARG A 163 14.24 -1.30 -22.89
CA ARG A 163 14.42 -1.99 -24.17
C ARG A 163 14.30 -3.50 -24.02
N TYR A 164 13.09 -4.04 -24.16
CA TYR A 164 12.84 -5.48 -24.12
C TYR A 164 13.12 -6.22 -25.44
N SER A 165 13.90 -5.63 -26.35
CA SER A 165 14.09 -6.09 -27.74
C SER A 165 14.69 -7.49 -27.89
N GLN A 166 15.24 -8.08 -26.83
CA GLN A 166 15.77 -9.45 -26.82
C GLN A 166 14.66 -10.52 -26.89
N LEU A 167 13.39 -10.15 -26.69
CA LEU A 167 12.27 -11.08 -26.60
C LEU A 167 11.24 -10.75 -27.69
N SER A 168 11.14 -11.63 -28.69
CA SER A 168 10.11 -11.53 -29.72
C SER A 168 8.72 -11.57 -29.08
N GLY A 169 8.01 -10.42 -29.08
CA GLY A 169 6.64 -10.31 -28.59
C GLY A 169 6.44 -9.46 -27.32
N LEU A 170 7.50 -9.10 -26.59
CA LEU A 170 7.43 -8.15 -25.46
C LEU A 170 7.53 -6.69 -25.96
N MET A 171 6.71 -6.34 -26.97
CA MET A 171 6.71 -5.00 -27.58
C MET A 171 5.81 -4.01 -26.82
N ASP A 172 4.86 -4.52 -26.05
CA ASP A 172 3.82 -3.73 -25.37
C ASP A 172 4.27 -3.21 -24.00
N ALA A 173 5.33 -3.78 -23.41
CA ALA A 173 5.86 -3.33 -22.14
C ALA A 173 6.74 -2.10 -22.33
N VAL A 174 6.38 -0.98 -21.70
CA VAL A 174 7.11 0.29 -21.85
C VAL A 174 8.25 0.40 -20.82
N ALA A 175 7.91 0.28 -19.54
CA ALA A 175 8.85 0.39 -18.43
C ALA A 175 8.26 -0.33 -17.21
N SER A 176 8.89 -1.44 -16.80
CA SER A 176 8.38 -2.24 -15.70
C SER A 176 9.50 -2.86 -14.85
N PRO A 177 9.52 -2.61 -13.53
CA PRO A 177 10.43 -3.25 -12.60
C PRO A 177 10.34 -4.77 -12.57
N LEU A 178 9.12 -5.33 -12.70
CA LEU A 178 8.87 -6.77 -12.70
C LEU A 178 8.00 -7.18 -13.89
N VAL A 179 8.52 -8.08 -14.71
CA VAL A 179 7.84 -8.57 -15.92
C VAL A 179 7.63 -10.08 -15.83
N LEU A 180 6.41 -10.55 -16.08
CA LEU A 180 6.06 -11.96 -16.32
C LEU A 180 5.57 -12.11 -17.76
N TYR A 181 6.24 -12.91 -18.58
CA TYR A 181 5.90 -13.03 -20.01
C TYR A 181 5.79 -14.48 -20.50
N ALA A 182 4.66 -14.82 -21.11
CA ALA A 182 4.39 -16.09 -21.79
C ALA A 182 4.68 -17.33 -20.91
N THR A 183 4.22 -17.32 -19.66
CA THR A 183 4.56 -18.35 -18.67
C THR A 183 3.34 -19.26 -18.39
N SER A 184 3.41 -20.53 -18.80
CA SER A 184 2.60 -21.58 -18.20
C SER A 184 3.33 -22.11 -16.97
N LEU A 185 2.72 -21.89 -15.82
CA LEU A 185 3.28 -22.18 -14.51
C LEU A 185 2.62 -23.47 -14.01
N LEU A 186 3.38 -24.56 -14.00
CA LEU A 186 2.93 -25.86 -13.51
C LEU A 186 3.66 -26.19 -12.20
N HIS A 187 2.92 -26.29 -11.08
CA HIS A 187 3.51 -26.48 -9.75
C HIS A 187 4.58 -25.45 -9.40
N LEU A 188 4.44 -24.22 -9.86
CA LEU A 188 5.39 -23.12 -9.59
C LEU A 188 4.87 -22.24 -8.47
N GLN A 189 5.78 -21.74 -7.64
CA GLN A 189 5.50 -20.68 -6.67
C GLN A 189 6.35 -19.45 -6.98
N LEU A 190 5.72 -18.30 -7.18
CA LEU A 190 6.37 -16.99 -7.28
C LEU A 190 5.90 -16.13 -6.10
N ARG A 191 6.83 -15.75 -5.23
CA ARG A 191 6.56 -14.91 -4.06
C ARG A 191 7.40 -13.64 -4.11
N VAL A 192 6.73 -12.49 -4.11
CA VAL A 192 7.34 -11.16 -4.02
C VAL A 192 6.94 -10.56 -2.67
N SER A 193 7.89 -10.34 -1.77
CA SER A 193 7.61 -9.83 -0.43
C SER A 193 8.45 -8.62 -0.04
N ASN A 194 7.91 -7.72 0.79
CA ASN A 194 8.65 -6.57 1.33
C ASN A 194 9.47 -5.81 0.27
N THR A 195 8.86 -5.55 -0.90
CA THR A 195 9.54 -5.04 -2.09
C THR A 195 8.84 -3.79 -2.60
N VAL A 196 9.63 -2.84 -3.09
CA VAL A 196 9.14 -1.59 -3.68
C VAL A 196 9.37 -1.63 -5.19
N LEU A 197 8.28 -1.53 -5.96
CA LEU A 197 8.32 -1.52 -7.42
C LEU A 197 7.76 -0.17 -7.91
N ARG A 198 8.60 0.61 -8.61
CA ARG A 198 8.22 1.96 -9.07
C ARG A 198 8.40 2.11 -10.57
N SER A 199 7.40 2.65 -11.26
CA SER A 199 7.50 3.08 -12.65
C SER A 199 7.10 4.55 -12.80
N LEU A 200 7.97 5.37 -13.38
CA LEU A 200 7.73 6.81 -13.58
C LEU A 200 7.51 7.18 -15.05
N GLN A 201 7.53 6.20 -15.94
CA GLN A 201 7.39 6.41 -17.38
C GLN A 201 5.93 6.39 -17.81
N ALA A 202 5.54 7.28 -18.72
CA ALA A 202 4.21 7.26 -19.34
C ALA A 202 3.93 5.90 -20.00
N GLY A 203 2.77 5.32 -19.72
CA GLY A 203 2.40 3.96 -20.14
C GLY A 203 3.13 2.83 -19.41
N GLY A 204 4.01 3.14 -18.46
CA GLY A 204 4.73 2.15 -17.65
C GLY A 204 3.86 1.49 -16.58
N SER A 205 4.34 0.38 -16.03
CA SER A 205 3.67 -0.30 -14.92
C SER A 205 4.63 -0.89 -13.89
N ALA A 206 4.28 -0.90 -12.61
CA ALA A 206 5.17 -1.47 -11.57
C ALA A 206 5.31 -2.99 -11.71
N VAL A 207 4.23 -3.67 -12.13
CA VAL A 207 4.24 -5.07 -12.58
C VAL A 207 3.60 -5.16 -13.96
N TYR A 208 4.23 -5.88 -14.88
CA TYR A 208 3.70 -6.14 -16.21
C TYR A 208 3.56 -7.65 -16.46
N VAL A 209 2.40 -8.05 -16.99
CA VAL A 209 2.10 -9.42 -17.36
C VAL A 209 1.68 -9.46 -18.83
N GLY A 210 2.35 -10.27 -19.64
CA GLY A 210 2.10 -10.36 -21.08
C GLY A 210 2.33 -11.75 -21.66
N GLY A 211 2.02 -11.95 -22.94
CA GLY A 211 2.23 -13.20 -23.67
C GLY A 211 1.31 -14.36 -23.26
N GLY A 212 0.39 -14.13 -22.32
CA GLY A 212 -0.44 -15.17 -21.71
C GLY A 212 0.23 -15.80 -20.49
N VAL A 213 -0.48 -15.88 -19.38
CA VAL A 213 -0.03 -16.54 -18.15
C VAL A 213 -1.11 -17.50 -17.68
N ASP A 214 -0.75 -18.79 -17.61
CA ASP A 214 -1.62 -19.86 -17.13
C ASP A 214 -1.02 -20.45 -15.85
N LEU A 215 -1.70 -20.27 -14.72
CA LEU A 215 -1.39 -20.94 -13.46
C LEU A 215 -2.11 -22.30 -13.42
N LEU A 216 -1.34 -23.38 -13.36
CA LEU A 216 -1.78 -24.76 -13.22
C LEU A 216 -1.21 -25.31 -11.91
N SER A 217 -2.05 -25.53 -10.91
CA SER A 217 -1.62 -25.92 -9.56
C SER A 217 -0.44 -25.08 -9.07
N SER A 218 -0.53 -23.76 -9.23
CA SER A 218 0.57 -22.82 -9.00
C SER A 218 0.14 -21.62 -8.18
N ALA A 219 1.11 -20.93 -7.56
CA ALA A 219 0.87 -19.74 -6.74
C ALA A 219 1.69 -18.54 -7.22
N VAL A 220 1.03 -17.39 -7.33
CA VAL A 220 1.67 -16.07 -7.47
C VAL A 220 1.22 -15.21 -6.31
N VAL A 221 2.15 -14.75 -5.48
CA VAL A 221 1.87 -14.09 -4.21
C VAL A 221 2.68 -12.79 -4.09
N PHE A 222 1.99 -11.67 -3.92
CA PHE A 222 2.57 -10.38 -3.53
C PHE A 222 2.23 -10.11 -2.07
N ASP A 223 3.21 -9.82 -1.22
CA ASP A 223 3.03 -9.60 0.22
C ASP A 223 3.83 -8.41 0.76
N GLY A 224 3.17 -7.38 1.29
CA GLY A 224 3.90 -6.22 1.81
C GLY A 224 4.64 -5.45 0.70
N VAL A 225 4.06 -5.40 -0.50
CA VAL A 225 4.64 -4.76 -1.69
C VAL A 225 4.06 -3.36 -1.88
N LEU A 226 4.92 -2.41 -2.23
CA LEU A 226 4.52 -1.07 -2.65
C LEU A 226 4.60 -0.99 -4.18
N LEU A 227 3.45 -0.73 -4.82
CA LEU A 227 3.33 -0.57 -6.26
C LEU A 227 3.07 0.91 -6.60
N GLU A 228 4.07 1.58 -7.16
CA GLU A 228 3.94 2.97 -7.58
C GLU A 228 4.06 3.12 -9.10
N ALA A 229 3.12 3.82 -9.71
CA ALA A 229 3.09 4.10 -11.14
C ALA A 229 2.70 5.57 -11.39
N LEU A 230 3.69 6.45 -11.47
CA LEU A 230 3.49 7.92 -11.50
C LEU A 230 3.75 8.55 -12.88
N GLY A 231 3.81 7.73 -13.94
CA GLY A 231 4.09 8.19 -15.30
C GLY A 231 2.97 8.95 -16.01
N GLY A 232 1.89 9.31 -15.32
CA GLY A 232 0.72 9.97 -15.90
C GLY A 232 -0.49 9.04 -16.07
N PRO A 233 -1.54 9.48 -16.80
CA PRO A 233 -2.85 8.82 -16.81
C PRO A 233 -2.86 7.43 -17.47
N THR A 234 -1.85 7.11 -18.29
CA THR A 234 -1.71 5.82 -18.96
C THR A 234 -0.89 4.79 -18.17
N ALA A 235 -0.25 5.21 -17.06
CA ALA A 235 0.51 4.31 -16.20
C ALA A 235 -0.41 3.38 -15.40
N SER A 236 0.10 2.25 -14.90
CA SER A 236 -0.70 1.34 -14.07
C SER A 236 0.12 0.67 -12.98
N ALA A 237 -0.43 0.45 -11.78
CA ALA A 237 0.30 -0.24 -10.72
C ALA A 237 0.63 -1.70 -11.12
N MET A 238 -0.35 -2.41 -11.66
CA MET A 238 -0.15 -3.69 -12.33
C MET A 238 -0.92 -3.69 -13.65
N ARG A 239 -0.33 -4.26 -14.69
CA ARG A 239 -0.97 -4.37 -16.00
C ARG A 239 -0.78 -5.75 -16.61
N VAL A 240 -1.88 -6.47 -16.77
CA VAL A 240 -1.99 -7.56 -17.74
C VAL A 240 -2.32 -6.95 -19.11
N ALA A 241 -1.54 -7.27 -20.13
CA ALA A 241 -1.79 -6.78 -21.49
C ALA A 241 -3.17 -7.24 -21.98
N SER A 242 -3.92 -6.35 -22.66
CA SER A 242 -5.29 -6.64 -23.15
C SER A 242 -5.35 -7.89 -24.05
N SER A 243 -4.32 -8.13 -24.86
CA SER A 243 -4.22 -9.32 -25.71
C SER A 243 -3.95 -10.61 -24.93
N SER A 244 -3.44 -10.49 -23.72
CA SER A 244 -2.97 -11.61 -22.90
C SER A 244 -4.08 -12.18 -22.04
N ARG A 245 -4.05 -13.50 -21.90
CA ARG A 245 -4.90 -14.24 -20.97
C ARG A 245 -4.21 -14.33 -19.62
N LEU A 246 -4.98 -14.17 -18.54
CA LEU A 246 -4.58 -14.58 -17.19
C LEU A 246 -5.52 -15.69 -16.73
N SER A 247 -5.03 -16.93 -16.68
CA SER A 247 -5.83 -18.09 -16.30
C SER A 247 -5.33 -18.71 -15.00
N LEU A 248 -6.26 -19.06 -14.10
CA LEU A 248 -6.00 -19.81 -12.88
C LEU A 248 -6.82 -21.09 -12.91
N ARG A 249 -6.16 -22.24 -12.83
CA ARG A 249 -6.79 -23.57 -12.88
C ARG A 249 -6.17 -24.56 -11.91
N SER A 250 -6.90 -25.63 -11.63
CA SER A 250 -6.42 -26.80 -10.90
C SER A 250 -5.87 -26.43 -9.52
N HIS A 251 -6.67 -25.73 -8.72
CA HIS A 251 -6.29 -25.28 -7.39
C HIS A 251 -5.08 -24.33 -7.41
N SER A 252 -5.10 -23.33 -8.29
CA SER A 252 -4.09 -22.26 -8.31
C SER A 252 -4.50 -21.07 -7.45
N VAL A 253 -3.54 -20.24 -7.07
CA VAL A 253 -3.78 -19.01 -6.29
C VAL A 253 -3.02 -17.84 -6.89
N PHE A 254 -3.72 -16.73 -7.16
CA PHE A 254 -3.11 -15.42 -7.36
C PHE A 254 -3.53 -14.52 -6.20
N SER A 255 -2.56 -14.16 -5.34
CA SER A 255 -2.82 -13.43 -4.10
C SER A 255 -2.05 -12.11 -4.08
N VAL A 256 -2.78 -11.02 -3.88
CA VAL A 256 -2.22 -9.69 -3.58
C VAL A 256 -2.57 -9.37 -2.13
N THR A 257 -1.57 -9.32 -1.26
CA THR A 257 -1.79 -9.21 0.18
C THR A 257 -0.95 -8.12 0.82
N ASN A 258 -1.52 -7.31 1.70
CA ASN A 258 -0.84 -6.19 2.36
C ASN A 258 -0.13 -5.26 1.36
N VAL A 259 -0.77 -4.93 0.23
CA VAL A 259 -0.16 -4.16 -0.87
C VAL A 259 -0.67 -2.73 -0.86
N SER A 260 0.25 -1.77 -0.96
CA SER A 260 -0.06 -0.36 -1.16
C SER A 260 0.09 0.04 -2.62
N VAL A 261 -0.89 0.79 -3.13
CA VAL A 261 -0.94 1.21 -4.54
C VAL A 261 -0.99 2.73 -4.65
N VAL A 262 -0.07 3.30 -5.43
CA VAL A 262 -0.13 4.72 -5.81
C VAL A 262 0.03 4.82 -7.32
N SER A 263 -1.07 5.08 -8.02
CA SER A 263 -1.07 5.15 -9.49
C SER A 263 -1.74 6.43 -9.97
N SER A 264 -1.08 7.14 -10.89
CA SER A 264 -1.67 8.27 -11.62
C SER A 264 -2.66 7.84 -12.71
N GLY A 265 -2.72 6.54 -13.02
CA GLY A 265 -3.61 5.95 -14.01
C GLY A 265 -4.39 4.76 -13.44
N GLY A 266 -4.17 3.57 -13.99
CA GLY A 266 -4.85 2.33 -13.58
C GLY A 266 -4.30 1.72 -12.28
N GLY A 267 -5.15 1.08 -11.49
CA GLY A 267 -4.72 0.27 -10.35
C GLY A 267 -4.13 -1.08 -10.78
N LEU A 268 -4.74 -2.16 -10.32
CA LEU A 268 -4.42 -3.55 -10.65
C LEU A 268 -5.29 -3.99 -11.84
N VAL A 269 -4.78 -3.79 -13.05
CA VAL A 269 -5.49 -4.09 -14.31
C VAL A 269 -5.22 -5.52 -14.74
N LEU A 270 -6.22 -6.39 -14.69
CA LEU A 270 -6.15 -7.81 -15.02
C LEU A 270 -6.48 -8.15 -16.48
N GLY A 271 -6.64 -7.13 -17.33
CA GLY A 271 -6.87 -7.28 -18.77
C GLY A 271 -8.30 -7.67 -19.13
N GLU A 272 -8.47 -8.22 -20.33
CA GLU A 272 -9.78 -8.50 -20.97
C GLU A 272 -10.11 -10.00 -21.03
N ARG A 273 -9.19 -10.86 -20.55
CA ARG A 273 -9.27 -12.33 -20.70
C ARG A 273 -8.91 -13.04 -19.40
N LEU A 274 -9.58 -12.68 -18.32
CA LEU A 274 -9.46 -13.39 -17.04
C LEU A 274 -10.20 -14.73 -17.08
N ALA A 275 -9.63 -15.80 -16.54
CA ALA A 275 -10.33 -17.07 -16.38
C ALA A 275 -9.93 -17.72 -15.05
N VAL A 276 -10.87 -17.81 -14.11
CA VAL A 276 -10.65 -18.45 -12.81
C VAL A 276 -11.56 -19.67 -12.68
N SER A 277 -11.00 -20.86 -12.50
CA SER A 277 -11.75 -22.11 -12.34
C SER A 277 -11.05 -23.01 -11.32
N ASP A 278 -11.81 -23.57 -10.38
CA ASP A 278 -11.28 -24.37 -9.26
C ASP A 278 -10.08 -23.73 -8.55
N SER A 279 -10.04 -22.39 -8.47
CA SER A 279 -8.85 -21.61 -8.12
C SER A 279 -9.23 -20.27 -7.49
N VAL A 280 -8.26 -19.59 -6.89
CA VAL A 280 -8.50 -18.38 -6.08
C VAL A 280 -7.76 -17.17 -6.65
N LEU A 281 -8.50 -16.10 -6.93
CA LEU A 281 -7.97 -14.77 -7.19
C LEU A 281 -8.35 -13.89 -5.98
N ARG A 282 -7.37 -13.46 -5.19
CA ARG A 282 -7.65 -12.72 -3.95
C ARG A 282 -6.84 -11.43 -3.80
N PHE A 283 -7.50 -10.41 -3.26
CA PHE A 283 -6.93 -9.12 -2.90
C PHE A 283 -7.28 -8.86 -1.43
N VAL A 284 -6.27 -8.89 -0.56
CA VAL A 284 -6.46 -8.90 0.90
C VAL A 284 -5.60 -7.84 1.57
N GLY A 285 -6.21 -6.83 2.18
CA GLY A 285 -5.46 -5.71 2.77
C GLY A 285 -4.77 -4.87 1.69
N VAL A 286 -5.50 -4.52 0.62
CA VAL A 286 -4.96 -3.72 -0.49
C VAL A 286 -5.52 -2.30 -0.37
N GLU A 287 -4.64 -1.32 -0.17
CA GLU A 287 -5.03 0.08 -0.06
C GLU A 287 -4.34 0.91 -1.13
N GLY A 288 -5.06 1.82 -1.78
CA GLY A 288 -4.38 2.74 -2.68
C GLY A 288 -5.26 3.66 -3.48
N SER A 289 -4.57 4.54 -4.21
CA SER A 289 -5.16 5.53 -5.11
C SER A 289 -4.89 5.14 -6.55
N ALA A 290 -5.94 5.19 -7.36
CA ALA A 290 -5.91 5.05 -8.81
C ALA A 290 -6.94 6.03 -9.40
N ALA A 291 -6.83 6.36 -10.68
CA ALA A 291 -7.70 7.32 -11.34
C ALA A 291 -9.17 6.85 -11.47
N SER A 292 -9.45 5.54 -11.34
CA SER A 292 -10.80 4.98 -11.46
C SER A 292 -11.09 3.85 -10.48
N SER A 293 -10.57 2.65 -10.73
CA SER A 293 -10.79 1.48 -9.87
C SER A 293 -9.46 0.89 -9.42
N LEU A 294 -9.41 0.48 -8.16
CA LEU A 294 -8.21 -0.12 -7.59
C LEU A 294 -7.94 -1.51 -8.19
N VAL A 295 -8.99 -2.31 -8.41
CA VAL A 295 -8.93 -3.55 -9.19
C VAL A 295 -9.76 -3.39 -10.46
N ARG A 296 -9.22 -3.74 -11.63
CA ARG A 296 -9.94 -3.60 -12.91
C ARG A 296 -9.80 -4.84 -13.77
N CYS A 297 -10.92 -5.41 -14.15
CA CYS A 297 -11.05 -6.48 -15.12
C CYS A 297 -12.04 -6.03 -16.20
N ASP A 298 -11.64 -6.12 -17.47
CA ASP A 298 -12.45 -5.66 -18.61
C ASP A 298 -13.05 -6.82 -19.42
N GLY A 299 -12.83 -8.05 -18.97
CA GLY A 299 -13.41 -9.24 -19.58
C GLY A 299 -12.92 -10.52 -18.93
N GLY A 300 -13.72 -11.57 -19.05
CA GLY A 300 -13.36 -12.90 -18.56
C GLY A 300 -14.49 -13.60 -17.83
N THR A 301 -14.15 -14.68 -17.13
CA THR A 301 -15.10 -15.52 -16.41
C THR A 301 -14.56 -15.98 -15.06
N ILE A 302 -15.35 -15.82 -14.02
CA ILE A 302 -15.19 -16.52 -12.74
C ILE A 302 -16.10 -17.75 -12.81
N GLY A 303 -15.50 -18.87 -13.22
CA GLY A 303 -16.19 -20.12 -13.52
C GLY A 303 -16.40 -20.99 -12.29
N GLY A 304 -16.93 -22.19 -12.51
CA GLY A 304 -17.10 -23.23 -11.48
C GLY A 304 -15.86 -23.44 -10.61
N GLY A 305 -16.05 -23.45 -9.29
CA GLY A 305 -14.97 -23.58 -8.31
C GLY A 305 -14.00 -22.39 -8.26
N GLY A 306 -14.20 -21.37 -9.10
CA GLY A 306 -13.43 -20.14 -9.08
C GLY A 306 -13.91 -19.21 -7.97
N TRP A 307 -12.98 -18.63 -7.22
CA TRP A 307 -13.28 -17.69 -6.15
C TRP A 307 -12.53 -16.37 -6.35
N LEU A 308 -13.28 -15.27 -6.48
CA LEU A 308 -12.75 -13.91 -6.40
C LEU A 308 -13.00 -13.36 -4.99
N ASP A 309 -11.93 -13.10 -4.26
CA ASP A 309 -12.00 -12.56 -2.90
C ASP A 309 -11.45 -11.14 -2.82
N LEU A 310 -12.31 -10.20 -2.42
CA LEU A 310 -11.98 -8.82 -2.11
C LEU A 310 -12.19 -8.62 -0.60
N HIS A 311 -11.09 -8.67 0.17
CA HIS A 311 -11.14 -8.53 1.62
C HIS A 311 -10.28 -7.35 2.06
N ASP A 312 -10.84 -6.42 2.83
CA ASP A 312 -10.08 -5.26 3.32
C ASP A 312 -9.40 -4.47 2.19
N VAL A 313 -10.16 -4.19 1.11
CA VAL A 313 -9.69 -3.43 -0.05
C VAL A 313 -10.19 -1.98 0.03
N TRP A 314 -9.27 -1.03 0.04
CA TRP A 314 -9.52 0.39 0.31
C TRP A 314 -9.10 1.26 -0.87
N ALA A 315 -10.08 1.73 -1.64
CA ALA A 315 -9.89 2.62 -2.77
C ALA A 315 -10.01 4.09 -2.28
N VAL A 316 -8.86 4.76 -2.16
CA VAL A 316 -8.76 6.12 -1.56
C VAL A 316 -8.77 7.25 -2.61
N GLY A 317 -8.64 6.95 -3.91
CA GLY A 317 -8.62 7.96 -4.98
C GLY A 317 -9.95 8.71 -5.12
N GLU A 318 -9.97 9.92 -5.65
CA GLU A 318 -11.22 10.68 -5.81
C GLU A 318 -12.20 9.94 -6.74
N ALA A 319 -13.45 9.76 -6.29
CA ALA A 319 -14.48 8.98 -7.00
C ALA A 319 -14.09 7.53 -7.33
N SER A 320 -13.09 6.95 -6.64
CA SER A 320 -12.62 5.61 -6.94
C SER A 320 -13.53 4.50 -6.41
N SER A 321 -13.59 3.39 -7.15
CA SER A 321 -14.27 2.15 -6.73
C SER A 321 -13.26 1.08 -6.33
N VAL A 322 -13.69 0.12 -5.50
CA VAL A 322 -12.86 -1.03 -5.10
C VAL A 322 -12.54 -1.88 -6.32
N ALA A 323 -13.55 -2.19 -7.11
CA ALA A 323 -13.36 -2.92 -8.35
C ALA A 323 -14.23 -2.41 -9.51
N SER A 324 -13.76 -2.62 -10.73
CA SER A 324 -14.57 -2.63 -11.94
C SER A 324 -14.35 -3.96 -12.63
N LEU A 325 -15.43 -4.73 -12.79
CA LEU A 325 -15.47 -6.07 -13.38
C LEU A 325 -16.25 -6.02 -14.69
N SER A 326 -16.02 -4.98 -15.49
CA SER A 326 -16.68 -4.78 -16.78
C SER A 326 -16.44 -6.00 -17.68
N GLY A 327 -17.50 -6.56 -18.27
CA GLY A 327 -17.36 -7.71 -19.17
C GLY A 327 -16.98 -9.03 -18.48
N VAL A 328 -16.87 -9.08 -17.15
CA VAL A 328 -16.64 -10.32 -16.41
C VAL A 328 -17.97 -11.02 -16.15
N THR A 329 -18.05 -12.30 -16.49
CA THR A 329 -19.18 -13.16 -16.19
C THR A 329 -18.91 -14.04 -14.96
N LEU A 330 -19.84 -14.05 -14.02
CA LEU A 330 -19.90 -15.06 -12.96
C LEU A 330 -20.73 -16.23 -13.47
N ASP A 331 -20.09 -17.40 -13.61
CA ASP A 331 -20.72 -18.62 -14.11
C ASP A 331 -20.32 -19.84 -13.27
N GLY A 332 -21.00 -20.00 -12.14
CA GLY A 332 -20.83 -21.11 -11.20
C GLY A 332 -19.72 -20.88 -10.17
N GLY A 333 -19.02 -19.74 -10.24
CA GLY A 333 -18.05 -19.32 -9.25
C GLY A 333 -18.64 -18.55 -8.07
N ALA A 334 -17.76 -18.06 -7.20
CA ALA A 334 -18.10 -17.23 -6.05
C ALA A 334 -17.32 -15.91 -6.06
N VAL A 335 -17.97 -14.84 -5.59
CA VAL A 335 -17.35 -13.54 -5.32
C VAL A 335 -17.63 -13.16 -3.86
N SER A 336 -16.60 -12.93 -3.07
CA SER A 336 -16.70 -12.38 -1.71
C SER A 336 -16.18 -10.94 -1.69
N ILE A 337 -16.93 -10.06 -1.04
CA ILE A 337 -16.55 -8.66 -0.84
C ILE A 337 -16.79 -8.32 0.62
N ALA A 338 -15.72 -8.28 1.40
CA ALA A 338 -15.80 -8.04 2.83
C ALA A 338 -14.87 -6.91 3.27
N ARG A 339 -15.34 -6.05 4.18
CA ARG A 339 -14.52 -4.98 4.75
C ARG A 339 -13.86 -4.07 3.71
N CYS A 340 -14.51 -3.85 2.57
CA CYS A 340 -13.99 -2.99 1.52
C CYS A 340 -14.56 -1.57 1.64
N ALA A 341 -13.74 -0.58 1.30
CA ALA A 341 -14.09 0.83 1.39
C ALA A 341 -13.77 1.58 0.08
N ALA A 342 -14.72 2.36 -0.43
CA ALA A 342 -14.58 3.20 -1.61
C ALA A 342 -14.99 4.66 -1.29
N THR A 343 -14.20 5.63 -1.77
CA THR A 343 -14.55 7.05 -1.68
C THR A 343 -15.69 7.39 -2.63
N GLY A 344 -15.74 6.74 -3.80
CA GLY A 344 -16.84 6.82 -4.74
C GLY A 344 -18.10 6.12 -4.23
N SER A 345 -19.26 6.51 -4.75
CA SER A 345 -20.55 5.89 -4.41
C SER A 345 -20.70 4.44 -4.88
N THR A 346 -19.84 4.03 -5.83
CA THR A 346 -19.80 2.68 -6.39
C THR A 346 -18.73 1.86 -5.68
N LEU A 347 -19.11 0.69 -5.17
CA LEU A 347 -18.18 -0.27 -4.58
C LEU A 347 -17.54 -1.13 -5.67
N VAL A 348 -18.39 -1.84 -6.42
CA VAL A 348 -18.01 -2.71 -7.54
C VAL A 348 -18.99 -2.49 -8.69
N SER A 349 -18.50 -2.45 -9.92
CA SER A 349 -19.32 -2.26 -11.13
C SER A 349 -19.08 -3.35 -12.17
N GLY A 350 -20.04 -3.54 -13.08
CA GLY A 350 -19.86 -4.27 -14.34
C GLY A 350 -20.00 -5.79 -14.30
N LEU A 351 -20.10 -6.40 -13.11
CA LEU A 351 -20.22 -7.86 -12.97
C LEU A 351 -21.55 -8.38 -13.55
N ALA A 352 -21.47 -9.25 -14.56
CA ALA A 352 -22.62 -9.97 -15.10
C ALA A 352 -22.77 -11.32 -14.40
N ILE A 353 -23.94 -11.62 -13.84
CA ILE A 353 -24.19 -12.86 -13.09
C ILE A 353 -25.07 -13.78 -13.94
N THR A 354 -24.50 -14.88 -14.42
CA THR A 354 -25.24 -15.94 -15.10
C THR A 354 -25.63 -17.03 -14.10
N SER A 355 -24.68 -17.48 -13.30
CA SER A 355 -24.87 -18.44 -12.20
C SER A 355 -23.75 -18.27 -11.16
N GLY A 356 -23.93 -18.74 -9.94
CA GLY A 356 -22.95 -18.57 -8.85
C GLY A 356 -23.46 -17.65 -7.74
N ALA A 357 -22.55 -17.23 -6.84
CA ALA A 357 -22.91 -16.48 -5.63
C ALA A 357 -22.03 -15.25 -5.41
N VAL A 358 -22.65 -14.15 -4.97
CA VAL A 358 -21.96 -12.95 -4.51
C VAL A 358 -22.31 -12.72 -3.05
N SER A 359 -21.33 -12.82 -2.16
CA SER A 359 -21.47 -12.64 -0.72
C SER A 359 -20.79 -11.36 -0.28
N VAL A 360 -21.47 -10.55 0.52
CA VAL A 360 -20.97 -9.24 0.95
C VAL A 360 -21.09 -9.03 2.45
N GLN A 361 -20.13 -8.36 3.07
CA GLN A 361 -20.12 -8.08 4.52
C GLN A 361 -19.34 -6.80 4.86
N CYS A 362 -19.89 -5.95 5.72
CA CYS A 362 -19.22 -4.74 6.23
C CYS A 362 -18.53 -3.90 5.17
N ASN A 363 -19.22 -3.45 4.13
CA ASN A 363 -18.60 -2.59 3.12
C ASN A 363 -19.04 -1.14 3.27
N ARG A 364 -18.26 -0.23 2.70
CA ARG A 364 -18.51 1.20 2.69
C ARG A 364 -18.26 1.79 1.31
N ALA A 365 -19.17 2.63 0.84
CA ALA A 365 -19.00 3.35 -0.44
C ALA A 365 -19.61 4.74 -0.32
N GLY A 366 -18.94 5.78 -0.81
CA GLY A 366 -19.47 7.15 -0.80
C GLY A 366 -19.80 7.66 0.60
N GLY A 367 -18.99 7.29 1.59
CA GLY A 367 -19.18 7.69 3.00
C GLY A 367 -20.29 6.96 3.76
N ARG A 368 -21.00 6.00 3.15
CA ARG A 368 -22.08 5.22 3.80
C ARG A 368 -21.69 3.75 3.97
N VAL A 369 -22.05 3.17 5.11
CA VAL A 369 -21.95 1.72 5.35
C VAL A 369 -23.10 1.02 4.64
N LEU A 370 -22.80 -0.04 3.89
CA LEU A 370 -23.76 -0.80 3.10
C LEU A 370 -24.35 -1.93 3.96
N ARG A 371 -25.66 -1.86 4.25
CA ARG A 371 -26.33 -2.77 5.18
C ARG A 371 -27.36 -3.68 4.51
N SER A 372 -27.95 -3.24 3.41
CA SER A 372 -29.03 -3.95 2.73
C SER A 372 -28.67 -4.28 1.28
N SER A 373 -29.35 -5.25 0.69
CA SER A 373 -29.20 -5.56 -0.74
C SER A 373 -29.54 -4.35 -1.63
N GLY A 374 -30.44 -3.46 -1.19
CA GLY A 374 -30.71 -2.19 -1.86
C GLY A 374 -29.51 -1.25 -1.85
N ASP A 375 -28.78 -1.17 -0.74
CA ASP A 375 -27.58 -0.35 -0.63
C ASP A 375 -26.48 -0.80 -1.59
N TYR A 376 -26.28 -2.13 -1.68
CA TYR A 376 -25.33 -2.75 -2.59
C TYR A 376 -25.72 -2.57 -4.06
N ARG A 377 -27.02 -2.62 -4.38
CA ARG A 377 -27.53 -2.32 -5.73
C ARG A 377 -27.18 -0.90 -6.16
N LEU A 378 -27.38 0.07 -5.27
CA LEU A 378 -26.97 1.46 -5.50
C LEU A 378 -25.46 1.62 -5.58
N ALA A 379 -24.69 0.69 -5.00
CA ALA A 379 -23.23 0.65 -5.06
C ALA A 379 -22.68 -0.20 -6.24
N GLY A 380 -23.53 -0.58 -7.20
CA GLY A 380 -23.14 -1.24 -8.46
C GLY A 380 -23.24 -2.77 -8.48
N LEU A 381 -23.71 -3.40 -7.39
CA LEU A 381 -23.87 -4.86 -7.30
C LEU A 381 -25.35 -5.27 -7.36
N PRO A 382 -25.84 -5.85 -8.47
CA PRO A 382 -27.27 -6.03 -8.71
C PRO A 382 -27.94 -7.09 -7.81
N SER A 383 -27.23 -8.18 -7.48
CA SER A 383 -27.72 -9.30 -6.69
C SER A 383 -26.64 -9.81 -5.75
N VAL A 384 -26.91 -9.80 -4.44
CA VAL A 384 -25.95 -10.16 -3.39
C VAL A 384 -26.63 -10.84 -2.20
N SER A 385 -25.89 -11.71 -1.52
CA SER A 385 -26.23 -12.23 -0.20
C SER A 385 -25.48 -11.42 0.87
N VAL A 386 -26.23 -10.70 1.71
CA VAL A 386 -25.66 -9.82 2.73
C VAL A 386 -25.49 -10.58 4.04
N VAL A 387 -24.26 -10.65 4.54
CA VAL A 387 -23.94 -11.21 5.85
C VAL A 387 -23.81 -10.08 6.87
N PRO A 388 -24.40 -10.20 8.08
CA PRO A 388 -24.24 -9.22 9.16
C PRO A 388 -22.77 -8.99 9.52
N CYS A 389 -22.45 -7.80 10.03
CA CYS A 389 -21.06 -7.40 10.28
C CYS A 389 -20.36 -8.16 11.41
N ASP A 390 -21.14 -8.58 12.39
CA ASP A 390 -20.79 -9.41 13.53
C ASP A 390 -20.93 -10.91 13.24
N GLY A 391 -21.51 -11.26 12.10
CA GLY A 391 -21.68 -12.63 11.64
C GLY A 391 -20.42 -13.19 10.98
N CYS A 392 -20.48 -14.49 10.71
CA CYS A 392 -19.49 -15.17 9.89
C CYS A 392 -20.21 -16.12 8.92
N ALA A 393 -19.61 -16.35 7.76
CA ALA A 393 -20.15 -17.25 6.76
C ALA A 393 -19.02 -17.93 6.00
N ALA A 394 -19.19 -19.22 5.71
CA ALA A 394 -18.22 -19.97 4.92
C ALA A 394 -17.92 -19.30 3.57
N ALA A 395 -18.95 -18.75 2.91
CA ALA A 395 -18.83 -18.06 1.62
C ALA A 395 -17.95 -16.79 1.63
N LEU A 396 -17.57 -16.29 2.82
CA LEU A 396 -16.68 -15.14 2.99
C LEU A 396 -15.30 -15.51 3.54
N ALA A 397 -15.18 -16.68 4.18
CA ALA A 397 -13.99 -17.07 4.94
C ALA A 397 -13.25 -18.27 4.33
N CYS A 398 -13.95 -19.15 3.60
CA CYS A 398 -13.44 -20.44 3.18
C CYS A 398 -13.48 -20.60 1.67
N PHE A 399 -12.44 -21.21 1.11
CA PHE A 399 -12.46 -21.68 -0.27
C PHE A 399 -13.28 -22.98 -0.37
N ASP A 400 -14.48 -22.88 -0.95
CA ASP A 400 -15.48 -23.95 -0.97
C ASP A 400 -14.92 -25.31 -1.43
N ALA A 401 -14.17 -25.33 -2.53
CA ALA A 401 -13.66 -26.57 -3.14
C ALA A 401 -12.76 -27.40 -2.20
N LEU A 402 -12.07 -26.77 -1.24
CA LEU A 402 -11.18 -27.43 -0.28
C LEU A 402 -11.69 -27.34 1.17
N THR A 403 -12.94 -26.91 1.37
CA THR A 403 -13.56 -26.85 2.69
C THR A 403 -14.35 -28.15 2.97
N ALA A 404 -14.09 -28.76 4.12
CA ALA A 404 -14.77 -29.97 4.59
C ALA A 404 -16.02 -29.65 5.42
N SER A 405 -15.89 -28.69 6.34
CA SER A 405 -16.97 -28.20 7.19
C SER A 405 -16.70 -26.78 7.67
N PHE A 406 -17.75 -26.10 8.13
CA PHE A 406 -17.68 -24.77 8.72
C PHE A 406 -18.48 -24.75 10.02
N SER A 407 -17.83 -24.45 11.14
CA SER A 407 -18.42 -24.39 12.48
C SER A 407 -17.67 -23.36 13.32
N ASP A 408 -18.36 -22.67 14.22
CA ASP A 408 -17.77 -21.64 15.10
C ASP A 408 -16.90 -20.61 14.37
N CYS A 409 -17.30 -20.22 13.16
CA CYS A 409 -16.58 -19.29 12.28
C CYS A 409 -15.20 -19.77 11.80
N VAL A 410 -14.93 -21.08 11.88
CA VAL A 410 -13.66 -21.68 11.46
C VAL A 410 -13.91 -22.67 10.30
N CYS A 411 -13.05 -22.60 9.28
CA CYS A 411 -13.05 -23.55 8.18
C CYS A 411 -12.24 -24.79 8.58
N SER A 412 -12.81 -25.98 8.42
CA SER A 412 -12.05 -27.24 8.47
C SER A 412 -11.75 -27.68 7.05
N CYS A 413 -10.48 -27.96 6.75
CA CYS A 413 -10.04 -28.19 5.37
C CYS A 413 -10.05 -29.67 4.97
N ARG A 414 -10.37 -29.93 3.69
CA ARG A 414 -10.15 -31.22 3.04
C ARG A 414 -8.65 -31.42 2.78
N ALA A 415 -8.26 -32.63 2.44
CA ALA A 415 -6.89 -32.93 2.00
C ALA A 415 -6.49 -31.98 0.84
N GLY A 416 -5.32 -31.36 0.97
CA GLY A 416 -4.80 -30.37 0.01
C GLY A 416 -5.13 -28.91 0.33
N GLY A 417 -6.07 -28.64 1.24
CA GLY A 417 -6.30 -27.29 1.77
C GLY A 417 -5.33 -26.94 2.89
N VAL A 418 -4.81 -25.70 2.87
CA VAL A 418 -3.83 -25.17 3.84
C VAL A 418 -4.33 -23.82 4.38
N GLY A 419 -4.07 -23.59 5.67
CA GLY A 419 -4.41 -22.34 6.38
C GLY A 419 -5.90 -22.20 6.70
N ASP A 420 -6.24 -21.10 7.39
CA ASP A 420 -7.58 -20.88 7.97
C ASP A 420 -8.70 -20.75 6.92
N ALA A 421 -8.34 -20.39 5.68
CA ALA A 421 -9.28 -20.24 4.55
C ALA A 421 -9.32 -21.48 3.63
N CYS A 422 -8.63 -22.57 3.98
CA CYS A 422 -8.52 -23.80 3.19
C CYS A 422 -8.04 -23.56 1.75
N LEU A 423 -6.98 -22.78 1.59
CA LEU A 423 -6.45 -22.43 0.28
C LEU A 423 -5.53 -23.53 -0.27
N PRO A 424 -5.36 -23.65 -1.59
CA PRO A 424 -4.45 -24.63 -2.19
C PRO A 424 -2.97 -24.46 -1.80
N PHE A 425 -2.58 -23.25 -1.40
CA PHE A 425 -1.22 -22.88 -1.04
C PHE A 425 -1.23 -22.05 0.24
N ASP A 426 -0.16 -22.14 1.02
CA ASP A 426 0.08 -21.23 2.12
C ASP A 426 0.32 -19.82 1.59
N VAL A 427 -0.57 -18.90 1.95
CA VAL A 427 -0.54 -17.51 1.53
C VAL A 427 -0.73 -16.59 2.74
N PRO A 428 -0.11 -15.40 2.73
CA PRO A 428 -0.23 -14.48 3.85
C PRO A 428 -1.68 -14.13 4.18
N VAL A 429 -1.93 -13.96 5.48
CA VAL A 429 -3.15 -13.32 5.98
C VAL A 429 -2.96 -11.80 6.00
N ALA A 430 -4.06 -11.03 5.93
CA ALA A 430 -3.99 -9.60 6.23
C ALA A 430 -3.39 -9.39 7.61
N ARG A 431 -2.63 -8.30 7.81
CA ARG A 431 -2.31 -7.84 9.16
C ARG A 431 -3.63 -7.61 9.90
N SER A 432 -3.87 -8.39 10.95
CA SER A 432 -5.12 -8.27 11.69
C SER A 432 -5.27 -6.87 12.28
N GLY A 433 -6.23 -6.09 11.79
CA GLY A 433 -6.91 -5.10 12.63
C GLY A 433 -7.67 -5.90 13.68
N GLY A 434 -7.10 -6.04 14.88
CA GLY A 434 -7.61 -6.93 15.92
C GLY A 434 -9.13 -6.78 16.11
N GLY A 435 -9.84 -7.89 16.26
CA GLY A 435 -11.25 -7.87 16.65
C GLY A 435 -11.36 -7.51 18.14
N GLY A 436 -11.37 -6.23 18.46
CA GLY A 436 -11.57 -5.77 19.83
C GLY A 436 -13.06 -5.74 20.19
N GLY A 437 -13.51 -6.70 21.00
CA GLY A 437 -14.80 -6.63 21.69
C GLY A 437 -14.94 -5.33 22.51
N ALA A 438 -16.18 -4.98 22.84
CA ALA A 438 -16.48 -3.82 23.67
C ALA A 438 -15.89 -4.01 25.10
N GLN A 439 -14.66 -3.58 25.34
CA GLN A 439 -14.15 -3.41 26.69
C GLN A 439 -14.70 -2.10 27.27
N ASP A 440 -14.98 -2.06 28.56
CA ASP A 440 -15.33 -0.84 29.29
C ASP A 440 -14.26 0.26 29.15
N CYS A 441 -14.62 1.47 29.59
CA CYS A 441 -13.71 2.61 29.64
C CYS A 441 -12.49 2.28 30.51
N VAL A 442 -11.28 2.58 30.03
CA VAL A 442 -10.08 2.47 30.87
C VAL A 442 -10.22 3.51 31.97
N SER A 443 -10.32 3.07 33.23
CA SER A 443 -10.61 3.98 34.33
C SER A 443 -9.78 3.75 35.59
N GLY A 444 -9.44 4.84 36.28
CA GLY A 444 -8.79 4.82 37.59
C GLY A 444 -7.36 4.25 37.62
N VAL A 445 -6.66 4.24 36.48
CA VAL A 445 -5.31 3.68 36.35
C VAL A 445 -4.27 4.73 35.99
N THR A 446 -3.00 4.44 36.30
CA THR A 446 -1.85 5.23 35.81
C THR A 446 -1.13 4.44 34.71
N LEU A 447 -0.99 5.05 33.54
CA LEU A 447 -0.24 4.48 32.42
C LEU A 447 1.17 5.07 32.41
N THR A 448 2.17 4.20 32.40
CA THR A 448 3.62 4.53 32.41
C THR A 448 4.35 3.96 31.19
N GLU A 449 3.61 3.33 30.28
CA GLU A 449 4.12 2.79 29.02
C GLU A 449 3.39 3.41 27.83
N SER A 450 4.07 3.48 26.69
CA SER A 450 3.47 3.97 25.44
C SER A 450 2.50 2.93 24.87
N VAL A 451 1.35 3.37 24.37
CA VAL A 451 0.31 2.48 23.82
C VAL A 451 -0.36 3.09 22.60
N THR A 452 -0.69 2.26 21.62
CA THR A 452 -1.50 2.64 20.46
C THR A 452 -2.86 1.97 20.54
N VAL A 453 -3.91 2.78 20.62
CA VAL A 453 -5.31 2.34 20.62
C VAL A 453 -5.83 2.33 19.20
N GLY A 454 -6.37 1.18 18.78
CA GLY A 454 -6.65 0.91 17.37
C GLY A 454 -7.02 -0.54 17.07
N GLY A 455 -7.55 -1.30 18.02
CA GLY A 455 -7.87 -2.71 17.79
C GLY A 455 -9.20 -2.89 17.05
N GLY A 456 -9.42 -2.25 15.89
CA GLY A 456 -10.68 -2.31 15.13
C GLY A 456 -11.91 -1.76 15.87
N ARG A 457 -11.71 -1.17 17.05
CA ARG A 457 -12.76 -0.75 17.97
C ARG A 457 -13.35 0.59 17.52
N ALA A 458 -14.67 0.71 17.56
CA ALA A 458 -15.36 1.96 17.26
C ALA A 458 -15.22 3.02 18.37
N THR A 459 -14.81 2.63 19.56
CA THR A 459 -14.76 3.48 20.75
C THR A 459 -13.39 3.43 21.44
N ALA A 460 -12.89 4.55 21.92
CA ALA A 460 -11.69 4.66 22.77
C ALA A 460 -12.05 5.58 23.94
N CYS A 461 -12.01 5.04 25.17
CA CYS A 461 -12.48 5.78 26.34
C CYS A 461 -11.45 5.71 27.47
N PHE A 462 -11.09 6.87 28.00
CA PHE A 462 -10.26 7.05 29.19
C PHE A 462 -11.02 7.92 30.20
N ASP A 463 -11.17 7.44 31.42
CA ASP A 463 -11.82 8.17 32.51
C ASP A 463 -10.97 8.13 33.78
N SER A 464 -10.56 9.28 34.29
CA SER A 464 -9.72 9.37 35.49
C SER A 464 -8.38 8.61 35.33
N VAL A 465 -7.79 8.67 34.13
CA VAL A 465 -6.50 8.05 33.79
C VAL A 465 -5.37 9.06 33.93
N VAL A 466 -4.26 8.64 34.53
CA VAL A 466 -3.03 9.44 34.63
C VAL A 466 -2.00 8.89 33.64
N PHE A 467 -1.64 9.68 32.63
CA PHE A 467 -0.54 9.38 31.72
C PHE A 467 0.74 10.00 32.30
N SER A 468 1.72 9.18 32.67
CA SER A 468 2.88 9.64 33.44
C SER A 468 4.20 9.28 32.79
N GLY A 469 5.08 10.28 32.69
CA GLY A 469 6.41 10.14 32.11
C GLY A 469 6.44 10.43 30.61
N PRO A 470 7.62 10.26 29.95
CA PRO A 470 7.82 10.61 28.55
C PRO A 470 7.26 9.55 27.60
N ILE A 471 5.97 9.24 27.76
CA ILE A 471 5.25 8.23 27.00
C ILE A 471 4.41 8.86 25.91
N THR A 472 4.11 8.08 24.86
CA THR A 472 3.14 8.44 23.84
C THR A 472 1.95 7.49 23.90
N VAL A 473 0.77 8.05 24.14
CA VAL A 473 -0.51 7.37 23.95
C VAL A 473 -1.11 7.84 22.64
N ALA A 474 -1.24 6.95 21.67
CA ALA A 474 -1.79 7.26 20.36
C ALA A 474 -3.19 6.65 20.21
N VAL A 475 -4.20 7.46 19.88
CA VAL A 475 -5.48 7.01 19.36
C VAL A 475 -5.42 7.19 17.84
N ASP A 476 -4.99 6.13 17.16
CA ASP A 476 -4.89 6.14 15.70
C ASP A 476 -6.26 5.82 15.10
N LEU A 477 -6.89 6.83 14.50
CA LEU A 477 -8.21 6.69 13.91
C LEU A 477 -8.20 5.68 12.76
N ARG A 478 -7.07 5.49 12.06
CA ARG A 478 -6.93 4.51 10.98
C ARG A 478 -7.14 3.08 11.45
N LEU A 479 -6.78 2.82 12.71
CA LEU A 479 -6.85 1.50 13.31
C LEU A 479 -8.22 1.27 14.02
N MET A 480 -9.02 2.31 14.20
CA MET A 480 -10.37 2.18 14.77
C MET A 480 -11.37 1.54 13.78
N GLY A 481 -12.58 1.24 14.25
CA GLY A 481 -13.61 0.53 13.49
C GLY A 481 -14.14 1.29 12.27
N ALA A 482 -13.48 1.15 11.13
CA ALA A 482 -13.81 1.83 9.87
C ALA A 482 -15.23 1.56 9.34
N PHE A 483 -15.82 0.44 9.74
CA PHE A 483 -17.17 0.01 9.35
C PHE A 483 -18.23 0.30 10.42
N ALA A 484 -17.86 0.99 11.50
CA ALA A 484 -18.82 1.52 12.46
C ALA A 484 -19.58 2.71 11.88
N ASP A 485 -20.67 3.09 12.55
CA ASP A 485 -21.43 4.29 12.19
C ASP A 485 -20.67 5.58 12.55
N ALA A 486 -19.95 5.55 13.67
CA ALA A 486 -19.15 6.66 14.19
C ALA A 486 -17.94 6.12 14.97
N LEU A 487 -16.87 6.92 15.04
CA LEU A 487 -15.75 6.69 15.95
C LEU A 487 -15.93 7.57 17.18
N ASN A 488 -15.90 6.99 18.39
CA ASN A 488 -16.02 7.76 19.63
C ASN A 488 -14.70 7.74 20.39
N VAL A 489 -14.09 8.91 20.60
CA VAL A 489 -12.88 9.06 21.43
C VAL A 489 -13.24 9.95 22.61
N THR A 490 -13.20 9.43 23.83
CA THR A 490 -13.61 10.17 25.03
C THR A 490 -12.52 10.19 26.08
N LEU A 491 -12.17 11.39 26.55
CA LEU A 491 -11.30 11.62 27.69
C LEU A 491 -12.04 12.41 28.76
N ARG A 492 -12.16 11.83 29.95
CA ARG A 492 -12.80 12.44 31.12
C ARG A 492 -11.84 12.42 32.29
N HIS A 493 -11.68 13.55 32.99
CA HIS A 493 -10.88 13.64 34.22
C HIS A 493 -9.44 13.11 34.09
N CYS A 494 -8.88 13.15 32.87
CA CYS A 494 -7.55 12.59 32.61
C CYS A 494 -6.45 13.59 32.97
N VAL A 495 -5.30 13.07 33.39
CA VAL A 495 -4.12 13.87 33.72
C VAL A 495 -2.94 13.46 32.82
N LEU A 496 -2.31 14.41 32.13
CA LEU A 496 -1.05 14.19 31.40
C LEU A 496 0.08 14.81 32.21
N ALA A 497 1.05 14.01 32.66
CA ALA A 497 2.11 14.44 33.56
C ALA A 497 3.50 14.03 33.07
N GLY A 498 4.48 14.90 33.28
CA GLY A 498 5.91 14.55 33.12
C GLY A 498 6.35 14.27 31.68
N GLY A 499 5.87 15.05 30.71
CA GLY A 499 6.22 14.90 29.30
C GLY A 499 5.32 13.94 28.51
N ALA A 500 4.22 13.48 29.09
CA ALA A 500 3.30 12.55 28.43
C ALA A 500 2.60 13.21 27.24
N GLN A 501 2.51 12.46 26.14
CA GLN A 501 1.92 12.92 24.87
C GLN A 501 0.69 12.08 24.53
N LEU A 502 -0.44 12.73 24.28
CA LEU A 502 -1.64 12.10 23.73
C LEU A 502 -1.81 12.51 22.28
N ARG A 503 -1.63 11.59 21.34
CA ARG A 503 -1.81 11.80 19.90
C ARG A 503 -3.16 11.26 19.46
N ILE A 504 -4.01 12.05 18.79
CA ILE A 504 -5.30 11.61 18.25
C ILE A 504 -5.37 12.01 16.77
N GLY A 505 -5.60 11.04 15.89
CA GLY A 505 -5.70 11.29 14.45
C GLY A 505 -4.92 10.27 13.63
N GLY A 506 -4.06 10.74 12.74
CA GLY A 506 -3.18 9.90 11.92
C GLY A 506 -3.69 9.60 10.51
N LEU A 507 -4.77 10.24 10.07
CA LEU A 507 -5.36 10.01 8.76
C LEU A 507 -4.80 10.96 7.69
N SER A 508 -4.51 10.41 6.52
CA SER A 508 -4.39 11.20 5.30
C SER A 508 -5.77 11.75 4.90
N GLU A 509 -5.83 12.80 4.08
CA GLU A 509 -7.12 13.33 3.59
C GLU A 509 -7.93 12.27 2.84
N SER A 510 -7.27 11.48 2.00
CA SER A 510 -7.91 10.46 1.19
C SER A 510 -8.46 9.31 2.04
N THR A 511 -7.71 8.87 3.05
CA THR A 511 -8.18 7.87 4.02
C THR A 511 -9.28 8.45 4.91
N ALA A 512 -9.18 9.71 5.34
CA ALA A 512 -10.20 10.35 6.18
C ALA A 512 -11.59 10.37 5.53
N ARG A 513 -11.67 10.50 4.21
CA ARG A 513 -12.94 10.42 3.45
C ARG A 513 -13.58 9.04 3.46
N LEU A 514 -12.81 7.97 3.71
CA LEU A 514 -13.33 6.61 3.88
C LEU A 514 -13.81 6.35 5.31
N MET A 515 -13.29 7.07 6.30
CA MET A 515 -13.56 6.79 7.71
C MET A 515 -14.95 7.27 8.16
N PRO A 516 -15.55 6.66 9.21
CA PRO A 516 -16.75 7.20 9.85
C PRO A 516 -16.44 8.57 10.45
N HIS A 517 -17.47 9.40 10.61
CA HIS A 517 -17.32 10.61 11.39
C HIS A 517 -16.85 10.29 12.81
N ALA A 518 -15.96 11.12 13.33
CA ALA A 518 -15.36 10.95 14.64
C ALA A 518 -15.93 11.96 15.65
N LEU A 519 -16.29 11.49 16.83
CA LEU A 519 -16.70 12.28 17.98
C LEU A 519 -15.58 12.21 19.02
N VAL A 520 -14.71 13.23 19.02
CA VAL A 520 -13.58 13.34 19.96
C VAL A 520 -13.97 14.31 21.08
N ASN A 521 -14.25 13.80 22.27
CA ASN A 521 -14.68 14.59 23.43
C ASN A 521 -13.63 14.52 24.54
N MET A 522 -12.96 15.65 24.80
CA MET A 522 -12.00 15.83 25.87
C MET A 522 -12.58 16.81 26.89
N THR A 523 -12.87 16.31 28.09
CA THR A 523 -13.51 17.11 29.16
C THR A 523 -12.78 16.93 30.48
N ASN A 524 -12.58 18.03 31.21
CA ASN A 524 -11.86 18.02 32.50
C ASN A 524 -10.45 17.41 32.38
N VAL A 525 -9.73 17.70 31.29
CA VAL A 525 -8.35 17.22 31.09
C VAL A 525 -7.39 18.20 31.76
N THR A 526 -6.46 17.66 32.55
CA THR A 526 -5.41 18.44 33.21
C THR A 526 -4.05 18.05 32.64
N SER A 527 -3.27 19.00 32.15
CA SER A 527 -1.89 18.76 31.72
C SER A 527 -0.91 19.46 32.65
N LEU A 528 0.03 18.69 33.20
CA LEU A 528 1.16 19.12 34.02
C LEU A 528 2.45 18.74 33.29
N GLU A 529 2.85 19.55 32.31
CA GLU A 529 3.96 19.28 31.41
C GLU A 529 3.67 18.16 30.38
N GLY A 530 2.41 17.94 30.02
CA GLY A 530 2.02 17.05 28.93
C GLY A 530 1.50 17.79 27.69
N THR A 531 1.37 17.07 26.59
CA THR A 531 0.97 17.64 25.30
C THR A 531 -0.14 16.82 24.65
N ILE A 532 -1.20 17.50 24.21
CA ILE A 532 -2.23 16.90 23.34
C ILE A 532 -1.87 17.24 21.90
N VAL A 533 -1.85 16.25 21.03
CA VAL A 533 -1.54 16.40 19.61
C VAL A 533 -2.73 15.89 18.80
N LEU A 534 -3.30 16.76 17.97
CA LEU A 534 -4.23 16.36 16.92
C LEU A 534 -3.47 16.37 15.60
N ASN A 535 -3.49 15.25 14.86
CA ASN A 535 -2.71 15.15 13.63
C ASN A 535 -3.49 14.58 12.44
N GLY A 536 -3.23 15.13 11.26
CA GLY A 536 -3.85 14.69 10.01
C GLY A 536 -5.30 15.17 9.82
N ALA A 537 -5.98 14.58 8.84
CA ALA A 537 -7.33 14.97 8.47
C ALA A 537 -8.38 14.34 9.38
N MET A 538 -9.34 15.13 9.84
CA MET A 538 -10.53 14.60 10.50
C MET A 538 -11.48 14.03 9.44
N PRO A 539 -12.13 12.87 9.70
CA PRO A 539 -13.15 12.35 8.80
C PRO A 539 -14.27 13.38 8.56
N PRO A 540 -14.94 13.38 7.40
CA PRO A 540 -16.05 14.28 7.14
C PRO A 540 -17.14 14.22 8.22
N ASN A 541 -17.72 15.37 8.56
CA ASN A 541 -18.81 15.49 9.54
C ASN A 541 -18.42 15.12 10.98
N SER A 542 -17.14 15.19 11.32
CA SER A 542 -16.65 14.93 12.68
C SER A 542 -16.91 16.09 13.64
N SER A 543 -16.75 15.82 14.93
CA SER A 543 -16.72 16.83 15.99
C SER A 543 -15.56 16.58 16.95
N VAL A 544 -14.80 17.61 17.26
CA VAL A 544 -13.72 17.61 18.25
C VAL A 544 -14.05 18.67 19.30
N LEU A 545 -14.26 18.24 20.54
CA LEU A 545 -14.56 19.10 21.69
C LEU A 545 -13.45 19.01 22.72
N LEU A 546 -12.91 20.14 23.13
CA LEU A 546 -12.01 20.28 24.28
C LEU A 546 -12.61 21.28 25.27
N ALA A 547 -13.12 20.80 26.40
CA ALA A 547 -13.87 21.62 27.35
C ALA A 547 -13.39 21.49 28.80
N ASN A 548 -13.58 22.56 29.58
CA ASN A 548 -13.33 22.57 31.03
C ASN A 548 -11.93 22.08 31.42
N SER A 549 -10.92 22.34 30.59
CA SER A 549 -9.60 21.72 30.70
C SER A 549 -8.53 22.75 31.09
N THR A 550 -7.52 22.30 31.83
CA THR A 550 -6.38 23.14 32.25
C THR A 550 -5.10 22.52 31.72
N LEU A 551 -4.52 23.12 30.69
CA LEU A 551 -3.38 22.57 29.99
C LEU A 551 -2.14 23.44 30.23
N ARG A 552 -1.15 22.89 30.95
CA ARG A 552 0.11 23.59 31.23
C ARG A 552 1.28 22.82 30.66
N ALA A 553 2.14 23.52 29.95
CA ALA A 553 3.41 22.99 29.45
C ALA A 553 4.51 24.05 29.46
N THR A 554 5.76 23.59 29.54
CA THR A 554 6.95 24.43 29.47
C THR A 554 7.95 23.83 28.49
N VAL A 555 8.86 24.67 27.95
CA VAL A 555 9.89 24.25 26.99
C VAL A 555 10.78 23.12 27.53
N GLY A 556 10.98 23.05 28.86
CA GLY A 556 11.75 21.99 29.50
C GLY A 556 10.93 20.75 29.89
N GLY A 557 9.61 20.91 30.11
CA GLY A 557 8.77 19.85 30.68
C GLY A 557 7.97 19.03 29.66
N SER A 558 7.47 19.65 28.57
CA SER A 558 6.63 18.96 27.57
C SER A 558 7.32 17.78 26.90
N GLN A 559 8.65 17.82 26.84
CA GLN A 559 9.51 16.93 26.04
C GLN A 559 9.08 16.79 24.57
N TYR A 560 8.24 17.71 24.08
CA TYR A 560 7.73 17.67 22.72
C TYR A 560 8.83 18.08 21.74
N VAL A 561 9.03 17.26 20.70
CA VAL A 561 9.94 17.55 19.59
C VAL A 561 9.11 17.66 18.32
N PRO A 562 9.16 18.79 17.60
CA PRO A 562 8.46 18.95 16.34
C PRO A 562 8.87 17.91 15.31
N THR A 563 7.91 17.47 14.50
CA THR A 563 8.15 16.47 13.44
C THR A 563 8.35 17.10 12.07
N THR A 564 8.08 18.40 11.96
CA THR A 564 8.29 19.19 10.74
C THR A 564 9.78 19.19 10.34
N PRO A 565 10.13 18.87 9.06
CA PRO A 565 11.51 18.94 8.58
C PRO A 565 12.16 20.29 8.84
N GLY A 566 13.46 20.29 9.15
CA GLY A 566 14.23 21.51 9.49
C GLY A 566 14.05 21.99 10.95
N HIS A 567 13.05 21.49 11.67
CA HIS A 567 12.72 21.95 13.03
C HIS A 567 13.03 20.92 14.13
N ALA A 568 13.78 19.86 13.83
CA ALA A 568 14.14 18.82 14.80
C ALA A 568 14.92 19.34 16.02
N GLY A 569 15.64 20.46 15.88
CA GLY A 569 16.33 21.14 16.98
C GLY A 569 15.48 22.17 17.73
N TYR A 570 14.28 22.49 17.23
CA TYR A 570 13.41 23.50 17.83
C TYR A 570 12.75 22.93 19.09
N ARG A 571 13.08 23.51 20.25
CA ARG A 571 12.46 23.14 21.53
C ARG A 571 11.29 24.05 21.80
N CYS A 572 10.11 23.47 21.92
CA CYS A 572 8.87 24.18 22.26
C CYS A 572 8.15 23.46 23.41
N GLY A 573 7.41 24.22 24.21
CA GLY A 573 6.62 23.71 25.32
C GLY A 573 5.11 23.67 25.06
N PRO A 574 4.58 23.10 23.95
CA PRO A 574 3.18 23.26 23.61
C PRO A 574 2.25 22.43 24.50
N ALA A 575 1.13 23.03 24.86
CA ALA A 575 0.04 22.36 25.55
C ALA A 575 -0.87 21.61 24.56
N LEU A 576 -1.10 22.23 23.40
CA LEU A 576 -1.86 21.67 22.28
C LEU A 576 -1.04 21.79 21.00
N VAL A 577 -0.99 20.72 20.20
CA VAL A 577 -0.38 20.71 18.87
C VAL A 577 -1.42 20.33 17.84
N LEU A 578 -1.50 21.10 16.76
CA LEU A 578 -2.30 20.83 15.57
C LEU A 578 -1.34 20.55 14.42
N ASP A 579 -1.22 19.30 14.03
CA ASP A 579 -0.19 18.84 13.10
C ASP A 579 -0.78 18.35 11.77
N GLY A 580 -0.77 19.21 10.76
CA GLY A 580 -1.36 18.96 9.46
C GLY A 580 -2.88 18.75 9.57
N VAL A 581 -3.52 19.45 10.50
CA VAL A 581 -4.95 19.27 10.80
C VAL A 581 -5.78 19.80 9.65
N ARG A 582 -6.61 18.93 9.07
CA ARG A 582 -7.62 19.28 8.06
C ARG A 582 -9.01 18.98 8.58
N LEU A 583 -9.83 20.00 8.70
CA LEU A 583 -11.23 19.89 9.08
C LEU A 583 -12.06 19.81 7.79
N LEU A 584 -12.76 18.70 7.59
CA LEU A 584 -13.64 18.44 6.45
C LEU A 584 -15.08 18.39 6.95
N SER A 585 -15.86 19.46 6.76
CA SER A 585 -17.20 19.59 7.37
C SER A 585 -17.22 19.26 8.87
N THR A 586 -16.13 19.59 9.56
CA THR A 586 -15.85 19.17 10.94
C THR A 586 -15.98 20.37 11.88
N ARG A 587 -16.47 20.10 13.09
CA ARG A 587 -16.61 21.10 14.16
C ARG A 587 -15.52 20.89 15.20
N PHE A 588 -14.51 21.75 15.23
CA PHE A 588 -13.56 21.85 16.33
C PHE A 588 -14.02 22.95 17.29
N VAL A 589 -14.27 22.59 18.55
CA VAL A 589 -14.72 23.50 19.60
C VAL A 589 -13.83 23.36 20.81
N MET A 590 -13.19 24.45 21.22
CA MET A 590 -12.50 24.57 22.49
C MET A 590 -13.24 25.58 23.37
N THR A 591 -13.62 25.19 24.58
CA THR A 591 -14.41 26.09 25.45
C THR A 591 -14.06 25.97 26.93
N ARG A 592 -14.20 27.08 27.69
CA ARG A 592 -13.99 27.11 29.16
C ARG A 592 -12.68 26.46 29.59
N SER A 593 -11.61 26.70 28.83
CA SER A 593 -10.34 26.02 29.03
C SER A 593 -9.20 27.02 29.19
N THR A 594 -8.21 26.65 29.99
CA THR A 594 -7.03 27.48 30.25
C THR A 594 -5.79 26.80 29.67
N LEU A 595 -4.98 27.53 28.91
CA LEU A 595 -3.69 27.05 28.39
C LEU A 595 -2.58 27.96 28.91
N VAL A 596 -1.52 27.35 29.43
CA VAL A 596 -0.36 28.06 29.96
C VAL A 596 0.92 27.49 29.37
N CYS A 597 1.74 28.36 28.79
CA CYS A 597 3.02 28.01 28.18
C CYS A 597 4.16 28.85 28.79
N GLY A 598 5.19 28.22 29.35
CA GLY A 598 6.38 28.91 29.89
C GLY A 598 7.71 28.55 29.20
N GLY A 599 8.59 29.54 29.01
CA GLY A 599 9.92 29.39 28.42
C GLY A 599 10.18 30.34 27.25
N GLY A 600 11.44 30.55 26.88
CA GLY A 600 11.88 31.55 25.88
C GLY A 600 11.47 31.29 24.43
N SER A 601 10.78 30.19 24.12
CA SER A 601 10.29 29.84 22.77
C SER A 601 8.96 29.09 22.86
N CYS A 602 8.07 29.54 23.74
CA CYS A 602 6.85 28.81 24.09
C CYS A 602 5.66 29.22 23.21
N ALA A 603 5.08 28.25 22.50
CA ALA A 603 3.78 28.40 21.84
C ALA A 603 2.72 27.57 22.58
N ALA A 604 1.69 28.19 23.15
CA ALA A 604 0.66 27.43 23.88
C ALA A 604 -0.09 26.45 22.96
N ILE A 605 -0.37 26.90 21.73
CA ILE A 605 -0.87 26.12 20.61
C ILE A 605 0.19 26.15 19.50
N LEU A 606 0.72 24.99 19.13
CA LEU A 606 1.65 24.86 18.03
C LEU A 606 0.91 24.32 16.80
N VAL A 607 1.08 24.95 15.65
CA VAL A 607 0.56 24.47 14.37
C VAL A 607 1.73 23.94 13.53
N GLU A 608 1.79 22.62 13.39
CA GLU A 608 2.72 21.96 12.47
C GLU A 608 2.03 21.71 11.15
N ARG A 609 2.76 21.84 10.03
CA ARG A 609 2.27 21.50 8.69
C ARG A 609 0.89 22.10 8.30
N GLY A 610 0.52 23.22 8.92
CA GLY A 610 -0.64 24.03 8.57
C GLY A 610 -1.95 23.59 9.23
N LEU A 611 -2.93 24.50 9.22
CA LEU A 611 -4.30 24.27 9.67
C LEU A 611 -5.26 24.63 8.55
N ASP A 612 -6.03 23.65 8.07
CA ASP A 612 -7.01 23.84 6.99
C ASP A 612 -8.43 23.60 7.52
N VAL A 613 -9.27 24.63 7.44
CA VAL A 613 -10.68 24.62 7.85
C VAL A 613 -11.53 24.73 6.60
N ASN A 614 -12.03 23.59 6.11
CA ASN A 614 -12.63 23.48 4.78
C ASN A 614 -14.00 22.78 4.78
N LEU A 615 -14.77 22.92 3.69
CA LEU A 615 -16.07 22.28 3.48
C LEU A 615 -17.10 22.60 4.57
N SER A 616 -17.37 23.88 4.83
CA SER A 616 -18.28 24.34 5.89
C SER A 616 -17.89 23.86 7.30
N SER A 617 -16.59 23.80 7.56
CA SER A 617 -16.06 23.47 8.89
C SER A 617 -16.10 24.66 9.84
N VAL A 618 -16.01 24.37 11.13
CA VAL A 618 -15.94 25.38 12.18
C VAL A 618 -14.76 25.09 13.08
N PHE A 619 -13.87 26.06 13.25
CA PHE A 619 -12.86 26.10 14.31
C PHE A 619 -13.24 27.21 15.29
N TYR A 620 -13.62 26.83 16.51
CA TYR A 620 -14.22 27.75 17.47
C TYR A 620 -13.53 27.67 18.83
N MET A 621 -13.08 28.80 19.35
CA MET A 621 -12.53 28.94 20.70
C MET A 621 -13.36 29.95 21.49
N ASP A 622 -14.00 29.52 22.58
CA ASP A 622 -14.90 30.37 23.37
C ASP A 622 -14.60 30.30 24.88
N ASN A 623 -14.63 31.44 25.56
CA ASN A 623 -14.37 31.52 27.00
C ASN A 623 -13.06 30.82 27.39
N CYS A 624 -12.01 31.01 26.58
CA CYS A 624 -10.69 30.42 26.79
C CYS A 624 -9.70 31.46 27.31
N ALA A 625 -8.87 31.07 28.28
CA ALA A 625 -7.77 31.89 28.78
C ALA A 625 -6.45 31.28 28.32
N VAL A 626 -5.70 31.98 27.47
CA VAL A 626 -4.42 31.47 26.95
C VAL A 626 -3.30 32.42 27.34
N ASN A 627 -2.35 31.93 28.14
CA ASN A 627 -1.21 32.71 28.59
C ASN A 627 0.08 32.02 28.16
N SER A 628 0.82 32.67 27.28
CA SER A 628 2.12 32.19 26.82
C SER A 628 3.18 33.24 27.05
N GLN A 629 4.43 32.82 27.22
CA GLN A 629 5.53 33.77 27.34
C GLN A 629 5.85 34.46 26.00
N THR A 630 5.81 33.73 24.88
CA THR A 630 6.20 34.27 23.55
C THR A 630 5.06 34.25 22.52
N HIS A 631 4.44 33.10 22.26
CA HIS A 631 3.35 32.99 21.28
C HIS A 631 2.12 32.28 21.84
N VAL A 632 0.92 32.76 21.53
CA VAL A 632 -0.30 31.99 21.85
C VAL A 632 -0.47 30.84 20.86
N MET A 633 -0.57 31.15 19.57
CA MET A 633 -0.69 30.22 18.46
C MET A 633 0.42 30.53 17.44
N TYR A 634 1.28 29.54 17.17
CA TYR A 634 2.46 29.69 16.32
C TYR A 634 2.55 28.57 15.30
N ALA A 635 2.71 28.91 14.02
CA ALA A 635 2.91 27.94 12.94
C ALA A 635 4.37 27.86 12.48
N LEU A 636 4.90 26.65 12.29
CA LEU A 636 6.33 26.44 11.96
C LEU A 636 6.67 26.59 10.46
N ALA A 637 5.78 26.18 9.56
CA ALA A 637 6.16 26.01 8.14
C ALA A 637 5.00 26.22 7.15
N LEU A 638 3.77 26.37 7.62
CA LEU A 638 2.59 26.47 6.76
C LEU A 638 1.54 27.36 7.41
N GLY A 639 0.63 27.85 6.59
CA GLY A 639 -0.37 28.83 6.97
C GLY A 639 -1.67 28.31 7.59
N LEU A 640 -2.56 29.26 7.83
CA LEU A 640 -3.98 29.04 8.13
C LEU A 640 -4.79 29.21 6.85
N ARG A 641 -5.60 28.20 6.50
CA ARG A 641 -6.57 28.28 5.41
C ARG A 641 -7.97 28.09 5.94
N VAL A 642 -8.88 29.01 5.60
CA VAL A 642 -10.30 28.93 5.92
C VAL A 642 -11.07 29.07 4.61
N SER A 643 -11.64 27.97 4.12
CA SER A 643 -12.25 27.90 2.80
C SER A 643 -13.58 27.14 2.74
N GLY A 644 -14.31 27.32 1.64
CA GLY A 644 -15.52 26.55 1.36
C GLY A 644 -16.66 26.82 2.35
N GLY A 645 -16.93 28.10 2.65
CA GLY A 645 -17.98 28.50 3.59
C GLY A 645 -17.68 28.18 5.06
N SER A 646 -16.40 28.07 5.43
CA SER A 646 -15.97 27.69 6.77
C SER A 646 -15.78 28.89 7.69
N VAL A 647 -15.73 28.64 9.00
CA VAL A 647 -15.58 29.69 10.02
C VAL A 647 -14.43 29.35 10.97
N PHE A 648 -13.48 30.27 11.13
CA PHE A 648 -12.51 30.29 12.21
C PHE A 648 -12.88 31.44 13.16
N SER A 649 -13.08 31.15 14.44
CA SER A 649 -13.64 32.13 15.37
C SER A 649 -13.09 32.00 16.78
N ILE A 650 -12.63 33.13 17.33
CA ILE A 650 -12.23 33.29 18.73
C ILE A 650 -13.20 34.24 19.40
N GLN A 651 -13.81 33.83 20.52
CA GLN A 651 -14.83 34.61 21.21
C GLN A 651 -14.66 34.58 22.73
N ASN A 652 -15.07 35.67 23.39
CA ASN A 652 -15.11 35.78 24.86
C ASN A 652 -13.82 35.32 25.56
N SER A 653 -12.67 35.46 24.89
CA SER A 653 -11.41 34.84 25.29
C SER A 653 -10.42 35.89 25.76
N SER A 654 -9.49 35.49 26.62
CA SER A 654 -8.43 36.35 27.14
C SER A 654 -7.07 35.77 26.81
N TRP A 655 -6.32 36.44 25.93
CA TRP A 655 -5.07 35.94 25.39
C TRP A 655 -3.92 36.88 25.78
N SER A 656 -2.83 36.30 26.27
CA SER A 656 -1.66 37.03 26.77
C SER A 656 -0.37 36.43 26.22
N ALA A 657 0.48 37.30 25.66
CA ALA A 657 1.83 37.01 25.18
C ALA A 657 2.72 38.25 25.40
N PRO A 658 3.27 38.45 26.62
CA PRO A 658 3.86 39.72 27.04
C PRO A 658 5.28 39.95 26.51
N SER A 659 5.86 39.02 25.75
CA SER A 659 7.20 39.21 25.19
C SER A 659 7.27 40.46 24.33
N ILE A 660 8.31 41.27 24.56
CA ILE A 660 8.55 42.54 23.87
C ILE A 660 9.30 42.37 22.54
N ASN A 661 9.63 41.14 22.16
CA ASN A 661 10.32 40.87 20.91
C ASN A 661 9.41 41.18 19.72
N ILE A 662 9.99 41.84 18.72
CA ILE A 662 9.34 42.07 17.43
C ILE A 662 9.05 40.69 16.81
N TYR A 663 7.87 40.52 16.22
CA TYR A 663 7.35 39.24 15.68
C TYR A 663 6.81 38.21 16.68
N GLU A 664 6.68 38.54 17.97
CA GLU A 664 6.04 37.68 18.98
C GLU A 664 4.62 38.15 19.34
N GLY A 665 3.62 37.28 19.24
CA GLY A 665 2.22 37.71 19.26
C GLY A 665 1.20 36.60 19.50
N ALA A 666 -0.07 36.92 19.30
CA ALA A 666 -1.15 35.96 19.51
C ALA A 666 -1.19 34.87 18.42
N CYS A 667 -1.34 35.24 17.16
CA CYS A 667 -1.40 34.31 16.03
C CYS A 667 -0.27 34.62 15.06
N VAL A 668 0.61 33.66 14.80
CA VAL A 668 1.70 33.81 13.82
C VAL A 668 1.61 32.68 12.80
N PHE A 669 1.39 33.06 11.54
CA PHE A 669 1.32 32.17 10.40
C PHE A 669 2.25 32.68 9.30
N GLU A 670 2.71 31.79 8.43
CA GLU A 670 3.39 32.22 7.21
C GLU A 670 2.38 32.84 6.24
N ASP A 671 1.34 32.09 5.89
CA ASP A 671 0.25 32.56 5.03
C ASP A 671 -1.10 32.47 5.73
N VAL A 672 -1.99 33.44 5.49
CA VAL A 672 -3.39 33.38 5.92
C VAL A 672 -4.28 33.57 4.71
N ALA A 673 -5.11 32.56 4.42
CA ALA A 673 -6.04 32.59 3.30
C ALA A 673 -7.48 32.34 3.75
N VAL A 674 -8.36 33.31 3.49
CA VAL A 674 -9.80 33.22 3.74
C VAL A 674 -10.53 33.32 2.40
N ALA A 675 -11.16 32.23 1.97
CA ALA A 675 -11.69 32.11 0.60
C ALA A 675 -13.08 31.46 0.54
N GLY A 676 -13.81 31.70 -0.56
CA GLY A 676 -15.08 31.02 -0.86
C GLY A 676 -16.17 31.27 0.17
N GLY A 677 -16.45 32.54 0.50
CA GLY A 677 -17.48 32.94 1.46
C GLY A 677 -17.21 32.54 2.90
N SER A 678 -15.94 32.37 3.27
CA SER A 678 -15.53 31.94 4.62
C SER A 678 -15.30 33.13 5.55
N VAL A 679 -15.24 32.87 6.85
CA VAL A 679 -15.10 33.93 7.87
C VAL A 679 -13.96 33.61 8.83
N LEU A 680 -13.04 34.57 8.99
CA LEU A 680 -12.08 34.62 10.08
C LEU A 680 -12.51 35.74 11.03
N GLN A 681 -12.93 35.40 12.25
CA GLN A 681 -13.47 36.39 13.18
C GLN A 681 -12.88 36.30 14.59
N ILE A 682 -12.79 37.46 15.23
CA ILE A 682 -12.39 37.60 16.63
C ILE A 682 -13.35 38.57 17.29
N VAL A 683 -14.06 38.12 18.33
CA VAL A 683 -15.18 38.86 18.92
C VAL A 683 -15.09 38.88 20.45
N SER A 684 -15.42 40.01 21.07
CA SER A 684 -15.58 40.14 22.54
C SER A 684 -14.40 39.58 23.35
N SER A 685 -13.19 39.69 22.81
CA SER A 685 -11.98 39.08 23.38
C SER A 685 -10.97 40.15 23.83
N THR A 686 -10.18 39.84 24.85
CA THR A 686 -9.15 40.73 25.40
C THR A 686 -7.77 40.20 25.06
N PHE A 687 -6.90 41.05 24.50
CA PHE A 687 -5.56 40.68 24.09
C PHE A 687 -4.52 41.56 24.80
N ARG A 688 -3.54 40.95 25.46
CA ARG A 688 -2.39 41.61 26.07
C ARG A 688 -1.11 41.05 25.45
N LEU A 689 -0.62 41.71 24.41
CA LEU A 689 0.44 41.19 23.54
C LEU A 689 1.54 42.24 23.43
N GLY A 690 2.80 41.81 23.30
CA GLY A 690 3.89 42.77 23.12
C GLY A 690 3.96 43.34 21.71
N PHE A 691 3.63 42.57 20.66
CA PHE A 691 3.72 43.02 19.27
C PHE A 691 2.40 43.05 18.52
N ALA A 692 1.81 41.89 18.17
CA ALA A 692 0.65 41.85 17.27
C ALA A 692 -0.37 40.75 17.61
N MET A 693 -1.64 40.97 17.26
CA MET A 693 -2.67 39.93 17.36
C MET A 693 -2.56 38.90 16.23
N LEU A 694 -2.47 39.33 14.97
CA LEU A 694 -2.24 38.46 13.81
C LEU A 694 -0.99 38.91 13.08
N ILE A 695 -0.07 37.97 12.85
CA ILE A 695 1.16 38.14 12.08
C ILE A 695 1.10 37.15 10.92
N ALA A 696 1.26 37.67 9.70
CA ALA A 696 1.37 36.86 8.48
C ALA A 696 2.45 37.42 7.55
N ASN A 697 3.05 36.60 6.70
CA ASN A 697 3.81 37.10 5.56
C ASN A 697 2.83 37.54 4.47
N THR A 698 1.83 36.70 4.17
CA THR A 698 0.77 37.04 3.22
C THR A 698 -0.63 36.89 3.83
N LEU A 699 -1.53 37.82 3.51
CA LEU A 699 -2.94 37.77 3.92
C LEU A 699 -3.83 37.92 2.69
N THR A 700 -4.62 36.89 2.38
CA THR A 700 -5.54 36.88 1.25
C THR A 700 -6.98 36.66 1.72
N VAL A 701 -7.88 37.57 1.33
CA VAL A 701 -9.32 37.48 1.63
C VAL A 701 -10.07 37.62 0.30
N THR A 702 -10.70 36.53 -0.17
CA THR A 702 -11.26 36.46 -1.53
C THR A 702 -12.64 35.80 -1.56
N GLY A 703 -13.36 35.95 -2.68
CA GLY A 703 -14.62 35.24 -2.91
C GLY A 703 -15.73 35.61 -1.92
N GLY A 704 -15.83 36.89 -1.54
CA GLY A 704 -16.83 37.37 -0.58
C GLY A 704 -16.58 36.93 0.87
N SER A 705 -15.37 36.49 1.19
CA SER A 705 -14.96 36.12 2.55
C SER A 705 -14.74 37.33 3.45
N TRP A 706 -14.81 37.13 4.77
CA TRP A 706 -14.75 38.20 5.75
C TRP A 706 -13.64 37.98 6.76
N LEU A 707 -12.85 39.03 7.01
CA LEU A 707 -12.01 39.17 8.19
C LEU A 707 -12.71 40.12 9.16
N VAL A 708 -13.01 39.69 10.38
CA VAL A 708 -13.87 40.43 11.32
C VAL A 708 -13.22 40.59 12.68
N HIS A 709 -13.14 41.82 13.17
CA HIS A 709 -12.85 42.16 14.56
C HIS A 709 -14.03 42.94 15.15
N ARG A 710 -14.60 42.50 16.27
CA ARG A 710 -15.66 43.23 16.97
C ARG A 710 -15.53 43.17 18.48
N ASP A 711 -15.80 44.30 19.14
CA ASP A 711 -15.89 44.41 20.61
C ASP A 711 -14.68 43.84 21.36
N ASN A 712 -13.50 43.90 20.75
CA ASN A 712 -12.26 43.41 21.36
C ASN A 712 -11.52 44.53 22.11
N GLU A 713 -10.88 44.19 23.22
CA GLU A 713 -9.93 45.08 23.91
C GLU A 713 -8.50 44.66 23.54
N PHE A 714 -7.80 45.53 22.81
CA PHE A 714 -6.42 45.30 22.38
C PHE A 714 -5.44 46.13 23.20
N ARG A 715 -4.49 45.46 23.85
CA ARG A 715 -3.25 46.05 24.39
C ARG A 715 -2.08 45.41 23.67
N THR A 716 -1.73 45.97 22.52
CA THR A 716 -0.75 45.44 21.58
C THR A 716 -0.30 46.56 20.64
N ALA A 717 0.88 46.47 20.03
CA ALA A 717 1.36 47.48 19.09
C ALA A 717 0.60 47.46 17.76
N TYR A 718 0.29 46.25 17.28
CA TYR A 718 -0.48 46.01 16.06
C TYR A 718 -1.67 45.09 16.34
N VAL A 719 -2.76 45.26 15.60
CA VAL A 719 -3.84 44.27 15.55
C VAL A 719 -3.47 43.24 14.47
N VAL A 720 -3.27 43.67 13.24
CA VAL A 720 -2.80 42.83 12.12
C VAL A 720 -1.48 43.40 11.59
N TYR A 721 -0.50 42.53 11.37
CA TYR A 721 0.78 42.85 10.75
C TYR A 721 1.04 41.87 9.60
N VAL A 722 1.25 42.39 8.39
CA VAL A 722 1.56 41.62 7.18
C VAL A 722 2.95 42.05 6.70
N ALA A 723 3.88 41.10 6.55
CA ALA A 723 5.29 41.41 6.24
C ALA A 723 5.52 41.74 4.77
N ASP A 724 4.87 41.02 3.85
CA ASP A 724 4.89 41.25 2.41
C ASP A 724 3.50 41.79 1.99
N GLU A 725 3.36 43.12 1.93
CA GLU A 725 2.16 43.78 1.39
C GLU A 725 2.04 43.68 -0.15
#